data_AF-A0A7J2TFA2-F1
#
_entry.id   AF-A0A7J2TFA2-F1
#
_cell.length_a   1.000
_cell.length_b   1.000
_cell.length_c   1.000
_cell.angle_alpha   90.00
_cell.angle_beta   90.00
_cell.angle_gamma   90.00
#
_symmetry.space_group_name_H-M   'P 1'
#
loop_
_entity.id
_entity.type
_entity.pdbx_description
1 polymer ?
#
loop_
_entity_poly.entity_id
_entity_poly.type
_entity_poly.pdbx_seq_one_letter_code
_entity_poly.pdbx_strand_id
1 'polypeptide(L)'
;MTDLKNAAHEYFVKGSNIVAVKQKKPLDNWAQWQFQRQTQEEFENQPWNMADGFAIICGTQLENGLFIAAIDFDIKNVSEEAQTRGKQILKQLLTTQTEQTPSGGQHWIYQTHTKPRTVSSYHNEYGIELLGEGKLCIMAPSAGYKRLNDNTPTTVPDLEAELYKAMHQAGFKPKPETPKTNAWFDRNDLAGKRFTGKTPPCIEALYNGAKEGERNEHAIRLASFLINFRKLRADTALEQMRKINKLNEPPLDDKELQSIVKSAVNGGYVYGCQDPLLRRNCRRDDCPIAPANIAKMLSQEEKERAEKLLNEAKLLDHALAYGKRRLIGEDDALQSNFIMFCSGRTKYPISGVISGFSGSGKNESLRAIKPLIPKEWYFEFTTSTPEAIKYLPEDFDGTLLIYEAVGVKGDTGSLSLRAIGEGESIETIYPMRNELTGKMEMGRAKTNAKNFITTSSDIDINPDLYRRVLKHTMNHSTQLTKRVMAKKLRDAAYPESLKKALGLQKELPFKEEDFQNALRLLNWKPEVIVFPPAELLHILDLAVKREQEVALRTQVEKIINFTKTIALLNQRKRLHITVAENEYIIAEPADFLKAMQILHTSIMETVSRIEKRQEEALKLFTNADVVLNKHDVAAKLKVSTKTATNILKTLAQAGYLKEETQGRTRQYQLLQKEPEHLDLTKNITSFSLFHQNSLKNWLNTIWTTGQAKGLRVSFKYPDMEHEGLTEADTLEHLLEHYARFTPLGASACPDVHMPSAAKAGLETLITPTDLEKNEGSSKNEAKSEKSHKSALNSLDELLGVHWSEKGFGWYQCSFCGYTKLTCWQGETFTGKPVWLCEDCYSEWEEERRQN
;
A
#
# COMPACT_ATOMS: atom_id res chain seq x y z
N MET A 1 -27.44 -49.58 30.64
CA MET A 1 -27.42 -48.94 29.30
C MET A 1 -28.25 -47.67 29.24
N THR A 2 -29.39 -47.57 29.95
CA THR A 2 -30.23 -46.36 30.01
C THR A 2 -29.48 -45.14 30.52
N ASP A 3 -28.60 -45.29 31.52
CA ASP A 3 -27.91 -44.16 32.14
C ASP A 3 -26.83 -43.52 31.24
N LEU A 4 -26.10 -44.32 30.46
CA LEU A 4 -25.03 -43.84 29.56
C LEU A 4 -25.61 -43.03 28.40
N LYS A 5 -26.65 -43.56 27.73
CA LYS A 5 -27.31 -42.86 26.62
C LYS A 5 -28.02 -41.59 27.12
N ASN A 6 -28.60 -41.61 28.32
CA ASN A 6 -29.22 -40.42 28.92
C ASN A 6 -28.18 -39.32 29.20
N ALA A 7 -27.04 -39.65 29.82
CA ALA A 7 -25.97 -38.69 30.05
C ALA A 7 -25.42 -38.10 28.73
N ALA A 8 -25.23 -38.95 27.71
CA ALA A 8 -24.85 -38.52 26.37
C ALA A 8 -25.89 -37.58 25.74
N HIS A 9 -27.18 -37.87 25.94
CA HIS A 9 -28.28 -37.08 25.42
C HIS A 9 -28.33 -35.67 26.03
N GLU A 10 -27.90 -35.48 27.29
CA GLU A 10 -27.81 -34.14 27.90
C GLU A 10 -26.82 -33.22 27.18
N TYR A 11 -25.68 -33.75 26.72
CA TYR A 11 -24.72 -33.00 25.91
C TYR A 11 -25.23 -32.80 24.49
N PHE A 12 -25.90 -33.82 23.94
CA PHE A 12 -26.55 -33.72 22.64
C PHE A 12 -27.56 -32.57 22.62
N VAL A 13 -28.50 -32.49 23.57
CA VAL A 13 -29.50 -31.41 23.63
C VAL A 13 -28.86 -30.02 23.81
N LYS A 14 -27.66 -29.93 24.38
CA LYS A 14 -26.89 -28.67 24.50
C LYS A 14 -26.11 -28.28 23.23
N GLY A 15 -26.30 -28.99 22.12
CA GLY A 15 -25.64 -28.70 20.86
C GLY A 15 -24.36 -29.48 20.59
N SER A 16 -23.91 -30.38 21.49
CA SER A 16 -22.70 -31.17 21.26
C SER A 16 -22.97 -32.34 20.33
N ASN A 17 -22.07 -32.60 19.39
CA ASN A 17 -22.11 -33.85 18.61
C ASN A 17 -21.48 -34.98 19.41
N ILE A 18 -22.11 -36.14 19.42
CA ILE A 18 -21.80 -37.26 20.30
C ILE A 18 -21.37 -38.48 19.50
N VAL A 19 -20.39 -39.21 20.02
CA VAL A 19 -19.92 -40.48 19.45
C VAL A 19 -19.94 -41.56 20.52
N ALA A 20 -20.66 -42.65 20.28
CA ALA A 20 -20.64 -43.85 21.09
C ALA A 20 -19.28 -44.54 20.96
N VAL A 21 -18.68 -44.92 22.08
CA VAL A 21 -17.35 -45.55 22.12
C VAL A 21 -17.40 -46.90 22.83
N LYS A 22 -16.47 -47.78 22.44
CA LYS A 22 -16.15 -49.02 23.15
C LYS A 22 -14.65 -49.12 23.34
N GLN A 23 -14.18 -49.33 24.56
CA GLN A 23 -12.73 -49.40 24.88
C GLN A 23 -11.93 -48.22 24.31
N LYS A 24 -12.46 -47.00 24.47
CA LYS A 24 -11.92 -45.73 23.94
C LYS A 24 -11.86 -45.60 22.41
N LYS A 25 -12.48 -46.50 21.65
CA LYS A 25 -12.56 -46.41 20.19
C LYS A 25 -13.98 -46.01 19.76
N PRO A 26 -14.14 -45.08 18.81
CA PRO A 26 -15.45 -44.75 18.25
C PRO A 26 -16.03 -45.98 17.55
N LEU A 27 -17.33 -46.21 17.75
CA LEU A 27 -18.06 -47.31 17.11
C LEU A 27 -18.59 -46.95 15.71
N ASP A 28 -18.54 -45.68 15.34
CA ASP A 28 -19.01 -45.17 14.05
C ASP A 28 -18.05 -44.12 13.47
N ASN A 29 -18.16 -43.87 12.16
CA ASN A 29 -17.42 -42.83 11.49
C ASN A 29 -18.01 -41.45 11.81
N TRP A 30 -17.31 -40.70 12.65
CA TRP A 30 -17.75 -39.41 13.16
C TRP A 30 -17.20 -38.21 12.39
N ALA A 31 -16.37 -38.43 11.35
CA ALA A 31 -15.66 -37.34 10.65
C ALA A 31 -16.60 -36.28 10.07
N GLN A 32 -17.78 -36.70 9.61
CA GLN A 32 -18.82 -35.80 9.11
C GLN A 32 -19.31 -34.80 10.16
N TRP A 33 -19.44 -35.24 11.42
CA TRP A 33 -19.94 -34.42 12.53
C TRP A 33 -18.92 -33.41 13.06
N GLN A 34 -17.75 -33.29 12.43
CA GLN A 34 -16.84 -32.16 12.68
C GLN A 34 -17.32 -30.88 11.98
N PHE A 35 -18.05 -31.02 10.89
CA PHE A 35 -18.44 -29.90 10.02
C PHE A 35 -19.95 -29.65 10.02
N GLN A 36 -20.76 -30.62 10.47
CA GLN A 36 -22.20 -30.50 10.54
C GLN A 36 -22.75 -30.97 11.88
N ARG A 37 -23.92 -30.44 12.24
CA ARG A 37 -24.66 -30.85 13.44
C ARG A 37 -25.22 -32.26 13.27
N GLN A 38 -25.00 -33.12 14.26
CA GLN A 38 -25.58 -34.46 14.32
C GLN A 38 -27.10 -34.37 14.49
N THR A 39 -27.86 -35.14 13.71
CA THR A 39 -29.34 -35.18 13.82
C THR A 39 -29.79 -36.06 14.99
N GLN A 40 -31.04 -35.90 15.45
CA GLN A 40 -31.63 -36.76 16.48
C GLN A 40 -31.62 -38.24 16.05
N GLU A 41 -31.96 -38.51 14.79
CA GLU A 41 -31.96 -39.86 14.22
C GLU A 41 -30.54 -40.45 14.20
N GLU A 42 -29.54 -39.67 13.78
CA GLU A 42 -28.13 -40.07 13.81
C GLU A 42 -27.63 -40.37 15.23
N PHE A 43 -28.05 -39.57 16.23
CA PHE A 43 -27.73 -39.83 17.63
C PHE A 43 -28.39 -41.11 18.13
N GLU A 44 -29.67 -41.32 17.83
CA GLU A 44 -30.45 -42.47 18.28
C GLU A 44 -29.97 -43.80 17.69
N ASN A 45 -29.55 -43.77 16.42
CA ASN A 45 -29.09 -44.93 15.65
C ASN A 45 -27.66 -45.38 15.95
N GLN A 46 -26.90 -44.65 16.77
CA GLN A 46 -25.59 -45.12 17.20
C GLN A 46 -25.69 -46.47 17.93
N PRO A 47 -24.65 -47.33 17.87
CA PRO A 47 -24.66 -48.67 18.48
C PRO A 47 -24.51 -48.63 20.02
N TRP A 48 -25.46 -47.99 20.70
CA TRP A 48 -25.51 -47.81 22.15
C TRP A 48 -25.50 -49.11 22.94
N ASN A 49 -26.05 -50.19 22.37
CA ASN A 49 -26.04 -51.52 22.96
C ASN A 49 -24.63 -52.14 23.03
N MET A 50 -23.71 -51.68 22.20
CA MET A 50 -22.31 -52.12 22.17
C MET A 50 -21.38 -51.17 22.91
N ALA A 51 -21.84 -49.95 23.20
CA ALA A 51 -21.05 -48.89 23.81
C ALA A 51 -20.79 -49.13 25.29
N ASP A 52 -19.55 -48.89 25.70
CA ASP A 52 -19.16 -48.77 27.12
C ASP A 52 -18.87 -47.32 27.52
N GLY A 53 -19.00 -46.38 26.58
CA GLY A 53 -18.84 -44.95 26.80
C GLY A 53 -19.41 -44.07 25.70
N PHE A 54 -19.28 -42.76 25.85
CA PHE A 54 -19.48 -41.75 24.81
C PHE A 54 -18.39 -40.68 24.85
N ALA A 55 -18.20 -40.02 23.72
CA ALA A 55 -17.33 -38.87 23.59
C ALA A 55 -18.07 -37.69 22.96
N ILE A 56 -17.69 -36.48 23.35
CA ILE A 56 -18.04 -35.25 22.64
C ILE A 56 -16.99 -34.98 21.56
N ILE A 57 -17.41 -34.37 20.45
CA ILE A 57 -16.50 -33.88 19.42
C ILE A 57 -16.05 -32.47 19.80
N CYS A 58 -14.77 -32.28 20.04
CA CYS A 58 -14.21 -30.98 20.42
C CYS A 58 -14.07 -30.06 19.18
N GLY A 59 -14.17 -28.75 19.41
CA GLY A 59 -14.09 -27.72 18.37
C GLY A 59 -15.35 -27.58 17.50
N THR A 60 -16.43 -28.28 17.79
CA THR A 60 -17.75 -28.06 17.16
C THR A 60 -18.51 -26.93 17.84
N GLN A 61 -19.25 -26.15 17.05
CA GLN A 61 -20.09 -25.08 17.57
C GLN A 61 -21.38 -25.65 18.19
N LEU A 62 -21.69 -25.23 19.41
CA LEU A 62 -22.90 -25.53 20.15
C LEU A 62 -24.04 -24.59 19.70
N GLU A 63 -25.27 -24.88 20.13
CA GLU A 63 -26.45 -24.07 19.78
C GLU A 63 -26.37 -22.63 20.29
N ASN A 64 -25.65 -22.39 21.38
CA ASN A 64 -25.42 -21.05 21.93
C ASN A 64 -24.32 -20.26 21.19
N GLY A 65 -23.78 -20.78 20.09
CA GLY A 65 -22.73 -20.16 19.29
C GLY A 65 -21.30 -20.33 19.83
N LEU A 66 -21.12 -20.94 21.01
CA LEU A 66 -19.81 -21.24 21.59
C LEU A 66 -19.26 -22.58 21.09
N PHE A 67 -17.97 -22.82 21.25
CA PHE A 67 -17.33 -24.10 20.95
C PHE A 67 -17.04 -24.88 22.23
N ILE A 68 -17.10 -26.21 22.19
CA ILE A 68 -16.73 -27.07 23.32
C ILE A 68 -15.33 -27.66 23.14
N ALA A 69 -14.52 -27.66 24.20
CA ALA A 69 -13.16 -28.22 24.19
C ALA A 69 -12.72 -28.64 25.60
N ALA A 70 -11.61 -29.36 25.68
CA ALA A 70 -11.06 -29.80 26.96
C ALA A 70 -9.54 -29.63 27.03
N ILE A 71 -9.02 -29.41 28.23
CA ILE A 71 -7.60 -29.57 28.56
C ILE A 71 -7.44 -30.96 29.19
N ASP A 72 -6.67 -31.82 28.56
CA ASP A 72 -6.37 -33.19 28.99
C ASP A 72 -5.02 -33.21 29.72
N PHE A 73 -5.03 -33.72 30.95
CA PHE A 73 -3.85 -33.91 31.78
C PHE A 73 -3.57 -35.40 31.98
N ASP A 74 -2.46 -35.86 31.40
CA ASP A 74 -2.02 -37.25 31.44
C ASP A 74 -0.99 -37.50 32.53
N ILE A 75 -1.13 -38.66 33.18
CA ILE A 75 -0.17 -39.16 34.19
C ILE A 75 0.51 -40.46 33.78
N LYS A 76 0.08 -41.10 32.69
CA LYS A 76 0.70 -42.33 32.15
C LYS A 76 1.49 -41.97 30.90
N ASN A 77 2.67 -42.59 30.73
CA ASN A 77 3.61 -42.32 29.64
C ASN A 77 4.20 -40.89 29.62
N VAL A 78 4.16 -40.19 30.76
CA VAL A 78 4.74 -38.86 30.95
C VAL A 78 5.70 -38.89 32.14
N SER A 79 6.83 -38.18 32.07
CA SER A 79 7.84 -38.15 33.14
C SER A 79 7.30 -37.56 34.44
N GLU A 80 7.87 -37.95 35.58
CA GLU A 80 7.48 -37.40 36.90
C GLU A 80 7.64 -35.87 36.96
N GLU A 81 8.65 -35.34 36.27
CA GLU A 81 8.87 -33.91 36.14
C GLU A 81 7.73 -33.22 35.38
N ALA A 82 7.34 -33.77 34.22
CA ALA A 82 6.23 -33.24 33.44
C ALA A 82 4.90 -33.29 34.20
N GLN A 83 4.64 -34.37 34.96
CA GLN A 83 3.47 -34.47 35.82
C GLN A 83 3.46 -33.38 36.90
N THR A 84 4.62 -33.07 37.48
CA THR A 84 4.75 -32.03 38.51
C THR A 84 4.48 -30.65 37.93
N ARG A 85 5.04 -30.35 36.75
CA ARG A 85 4.82 -29.08 36.03
C ARG A 85 3.36 -28.94 35.59
N GLY A 86 2.76 -29.99 35.04
CA GLY A 86 1.35 -30.01 34.66
C GLY A 86 0.42 -29.70 35.83
N LYS A 87 0.65 -30.32 37.00
CA LYS A 87 -0.10 -30.01 38.23
C LYS A 87 0.03 -28.55 38.67
N GLN A 88 1.16 -27.89 38.41
CA GLN A 88 1.31 -26.45 38.70
C GLN A 88 0.48 -25.60 37.74
N ILE A 89 0.42 -25.97 36.46
CA ILE A 89 -0.40 -25.29 35.44
C ILE A 89 -1.89 -25.45 35.77
N LEU A 90 -2.33 -26.67 36.13
CA LEU A 90 -3.73 -26.92 36.50
C LEU A 90 -4.22 -26.04 37.67
N LYS A 91 -3.34 -25.66 38.61
CA LYS A 91 -3.69 -24.76 39.72
C LYS A 91 -4.00 -23.32 39.29
N GLN A 92 -3.56 -22.93 38.09
CA GLN A 92 -3.78 -21.60 37.52
C GLN A 92 -4.99 -21.57 36.58
N LEU A 93 -5.54 -22.73 36.20
CA LEU A 93 -6.73 -22.81 35.36
C LEU A 93 -7.98 -22.41 36.13
N LEU A 94 -8.93 -21.81 35.41
CA LEU A 94 -10.25 -21.52 35.95
C LEU A 94 -10.97 -22.83 36.30
N THR A 95 -11.58 -22.88 37.49
CA THR A 95 -12.43 -23.98 37.92
C THR A 95 -13.51 -24.25 36.89
N THR A 96 -13.68 -25.52 36.52
CA THR A 96 -14.65 -25.94 35.50
C THR A 96 -15.15 -27.36 35.74
N GLN A 97 -15.97 -27.91 34.82
CA GLN A 97 -16.31 -29.33 34.86
C GLN A 97 -15.03 -30.17 34.70
N THR A 98 -14.74 -30.99 35.71
CA THR A 98 -13.55 -31.86 35.70
C THR A 98 -13.92 -33.33 35.81
N GLU A 99 -13.21 -34.16 35.08
CA GLU A 99 -13.42 -35.61 35.06
C GLU A 99 -12.09 -36.35 35.15
N GLN A 100 -12.07 -37.44 35.91
CA GLN A 100 -10.93 -38.33 36.02
C GLN A 100 -10.95 -39.35 34.89
N THR A 101 -9.81 -39.55 34.23
CA THR A 101 -9.64 -40.55 33.19
C THR A 101 -9.25 -41.93 33.79
N PRO A 102 -9.41 -43.05 33.04
CA PRO A 102 -9.06 -44.38 33.54
C PRO A 102 -7.59 -44.57 33.92
N SER A 103 -6.71 -43.71 33.41
CA SER A 103 -5.28 -43.70 33.75
C SER A 103 -4.99 -42.97 35.08
N GLY A 104 -5.98 -42.26 35.64
CA GLY A 104 -5.85 -41.37 36.79
C GLY A 104 -5.54 -39.92 36.43
N GLY A 105 -5.47 -39.59 35.13
CA GLY A 105 -5.38 -38.23 34.60
C GLY A 105 -6.71 -37.46 34.71
N GLN A 106 -6.79 -36.28 34.09
CA GLN A 106 -7.97 -35.41 34.20
C GLN A 106 -8.34 -34.73 32.88
N HIS A 107 -9.63 -34.66 32.56
CA HIS A 107 -10.18 -33.76 31.56
C HIS A 107 -10.79 -32.52 32.24
N TRP A 108 -10.47 -31.33 31.74
CA TRP A 108 -11.02 -30.04 32.18
C TRP A 108 -11.80 -29.42 31.02
N ILE A 109 -13.13 -29.39 31.11
CA ILE A 109 -14.02 -29.11 29.97
C ILE A 109 -14.50 -27.66 29.99
N TYR A 110 -14.38 -26.96 28.87
CA TYR A 110 -14.73 -25.54 28.72
C TYR A 110 -15.66 -25.29 27.53
N GLN A 111 -16.35 -24.15 27.57
CA GLN A 111 -16.96 -23.51 26.40
C GLN A 111 -16.13 -22.27 26.02
N THR A 112 -15.90 -22.04 24.73
CA THR A 112 -15.03 -20.94 24.26
C THR A 112 -15.66 -20.18 23.10
N HIS A 113 -15.49 -18.85 23.06
CA HIS A 113 -15.98 -18.02 21.95
C HIS A 113 -15.16 -18.21 20.67
N THR A 114 -13.85 -18.44 20.83
CA THR A 114 -12.93 -18.70 19.71
C THR A 114 -12.83 -20.20 19.45
N LYS A 115 -12.88 -20.62 18.17
CA LYS A 115 -12.77 -22.03 17.79
C LYS A 115 -11.40 -22.59 18.22
N PRO A 116 -11.35 -23.55 19.16
CA PRO A 116 -10.10 -24.01 19.76
C PRO A 116 -9.36 -24.95 18.82
N ARG A 117 -8.05 -24.73 18.66
CA ARG A 117 -7.16 -25.66 17.95
C ARG A 117 -6.71 -26.77 18.89
N THR A 118 -6.40 -27.93 18.32
CA THR A 118 -5.75 -29.00 19.08
C THR A 118 -4.27 -28.68 19.29
N VAL A 119 -3.81 -28.66 20.54
CA VAL A 119 -2.42 -28.37 20.92
C VAL A 119 -1.83 -29.53 21.71
N SER A 120 -0.94 -30.30 21.08
CA SER A 120 -0.30 -31.50 21.68
C SER A 120 1.19 -31.33 21.98
N SER A 121 1.76 -30.17 21.65
CA SER A 121 3.19 -29.86 21.82
C SER A 121 3.66 -29.89 23.29
N TYR A 122 2.73 -29.78 24.24
CA TYR A 122 3.00 -29.75 25.67
C TYR A 122 2.87 -31.10 26.38
N HIS A 123 2.44 -32.16 25.68
CA HIS A 123 2.20 -33.47 26.30
C HIS A 123 3.47 -34.03 26.97
N ASN A 124 4.60 -34.07 26.25
CA ASN A 124 5.83 -34.68 26.77
C ASN A 124 6.47 -33.86 27.92
N GLU A 125 6.31 -32.54 27.92
CA GLU A 125 7.02 -31.63 28.84
C GLU A 125 6.18 -31.24 30.06
N TYR A 126 4.85 -31.28 29.93
CA TYR A 126 3.90 -30.82 30.95
C TYR A 126 2.77 -31.82 31.22
N GLY A 127 2.68 -32.91 30.47
CA GLY A 127 1.55 -33.84 30.55
C GLY A 127 0.22 -33.24 30.12
N ILE A 128 0.22 -32.13 29.36
CA ILE A 128 -0.99 -31.39 28.98
C ILE A 128 -1.20 -31.41 27.47
N GLU A 129 -2.42 -31.69 27.02
CA GLU A 129 -2.90 -31.52 25.65
C GLU A 129 -4.19 -30.68 25.64
N LEU A 130 -4.34 -29.73 24.72
CA LEU A 130 -5.61 -29.06 24.45
C LEU A 130 -6.35 -29.85 23.36
N LEU A 131 -7.49 -30.42 23.72
CA LEU A 131 -8.40 -31.13 22.82
C LEU A 131 -9.38 -30.13 22.18
N GLY A 132 -9.04 -29.68 20.98
CA GLY A 132 -9.85 -28.75 20.18
C GLY A 132 -10.40 -29.42 18.91
N GLU A 133 -10.41 -28.69 17.80
CA GLU A 133 -10.86 -29.21 16.50
C GLU A 133 -10.19 -30.54 16.14
N GLY A 134 -11.00 -31.50 15.67
CA GLY A 134 -10.55 -32.80 15.18
C GLY A 134 -10.22 -33.83 16.26
N LYS A 135 -10.59 -33.58 17.53
CA LYS A 135 -10.39 -34.51 18.65
C LYS A 135 -11.70 -34.92 19.31
N LEU A 136 -11.71 -36.13 19.87
CA LEU A 136 -12.78 -36.63 20.73
C LEU A 136 -12.37 -36.49 22.19
N CYS A 137 -13.25 -35.99 23.04
CA CYS A 137 -13.10 -36.01 24.48
C CYS A 137 -14.09 -37.01 25.07
N ILE A 138 -13.59 -38.13 25.61
CA ILE A 138 -14.42 -39.15 26.27
C ILE A 138 -14.92 -38.60 27.61
N MET A 139 -16.21 -38.72 27.88
CA MET A 139 -16.88 -38.11 29.04
C MET A 139 -17.41 -39.16 30.02
N ALA A 140 -17.57 -38.80 31.28
CA ALA A 140 -18.28 -39.60 32.28
C ALA A 140 -19.79 -39.69 31.93
N PRO A 141 -20.47 -40.83 32.16
CA PRO A 141 -20.04 -42.01 32.91
C PRO A 141 -19.47 -43.15 32.03
N SER A 142 -18.67 -42.83 31.00
CA SER A 142 -17.96 -43.86 30.22
C SER A 142 -17.11 -44.78 31.09
N ALA A 143 -16.86 -46.00 30.63
CA ALA A 143 -16.10 -47.01 31.37
C ALA A 143 -14.74 -46.49 31.87
N GLY A 144 -14.60 -46.40 33.20
CA GLY A 144 -13.40 -45.92 33.90
C GLY A 144 -13.26 -44.40 34.00
N TYR A 145 -14.17 -43.62 33.43
CA TYR A 145 -14.23 -42.16 33.58
C TYR A 145 -15.16 -41.81 34.75
N LYS A 146 -14.75 -40.84 35.58
CA LYS A 146 -15.51 -40.42 36.75
C LYS A 146 -15.58 -38.90 36.82
N ARG A 147 -16.78 -38.35 36.97
CA ARG A 147 -16.95 -36.92 37.21
C ARG A 147 -16.40 -36.55 38.59
N LEU A 148 -15.56 -35.51 38.67
CA LEU A 148 -14.87 -35.11 39.91
C LEU A 148 -15.57 -33.96 40.65
N ASN A 149 -16.43 -33.20 39.96
CA ASN A 149 -17.20 -32.10 40.54
C ASN A 149 -18.56 -31.91 39.84
N ASP A 150 -19.44 -31.14 40.45
CA ASP A 150 -20.78 -30.79 39.95
C ASP A 150 -20.78 -29.52 39.07
N ASN A 151 -19.63 -28.87 38.87
CA ASN A 151 -19.49 -27.72 37.98
C ASN A 151 -19.90 -28.06 36.54
N THR A 152 -20.49 -27.08 35.87
CA THR A 152 -20.69 -27.08 34.40
C THR A 152 -19.43 -26.56 33.69
N PRO A 153 -19.29 -26.81 32.37
CA PRO A 153 -18.21 -26.21 31.59
C PRO A 153 -18.19 -24.68 31.72
N THR A 154 -17.02 -24.12 31.95
CA THR A 154 -16.80 -22.69 32.17
C THR A 154 -16.63 -22.01 30.83
N THR A 155 -17.30 -20.88 30.63
CA THR A 155 -17.17 -20.09 29.40
C THR A 155 -15.95 -19.18 29.45
N VAL A 156 -15.11 -19.23 28.43
CA VAL A 156 -13.92 -18.37 28.27
C VAL A 156 -13.89 -17.70 26.89
N PRO A 157 -13.26 -16.51 26.73
CA PRO A 157 -13.13 -15.88 25.42
C PRO A 157 -12.30 -16.72 24.43
N ASP A 158 -11.17 -17.24 24.91
CA ASP A 158 -10.23 -18.04 24.13
C ASP A 158 -9.52 -19.04 25.06
N LEU A 159 -9.85 -20.33 24.91
CA LEU A 159 -9.28 -21.40 25.73
C LEU A 159 -7.77 -21.58 25.51
N GLU A 160 -7.28 -21.34 24.29
CA GLU A 160 -5.86 -21.45 23.98
C GLU A 160 -5.08 -20.35 24.71
N ALA A 161 -5.61 -19.12 24.69
CA ALA A 161 -5.04 -18.00 25.43
C ALA A 161 -5.07 -18.21 26.95
N GLU A 162 -6.16 -18.76 27.51
CA GLU A 162 -6.24 -19.07 28.94
C GLU A 162 -5.26 -20.18 29.36
N LEU A 163 -5.04 -21.20 28.51
CA LEU A 163 -3.99 -22.20 28.75
C LEU A 163 -2.60 -21.54 28.78
N TYR A 164 -2.27 -20.67 27.81
CA TYR A 164 -0.98 -19.98 27.80
C TYR A 164 -0.78 -19.06 29.00
N LYS A 165 -1.84 -18.38 29.42
CA LYS A 165 -1.83 -17.54 30.63
C LYS A 165 -1.59 -18.39 31.88
N ALA A 166 -2.24 -19.54 32.02
CA ALA A 166 -2.01 -20.47 33.11
C ALA A 166 -0.57 -21.01 33.12
N MET A 167 -0.01 -21.34 31.95
CA MET A 167 1.39 -21.74 31.81
C MET A 167 2.36 -20.63 32.25
N HIS A 168 2.11 -19.39 31.82
CA HIS A 168 2.93 -18.24 32.20
C HIS A 168 2.86 -17.98 33.72
N GLN A 169 1.66 -18.04 34.31
CA GLN A 169 1.47 -17.89 35.76
C GLN A 169 2.13 -19.01 36.57
N ALA A 170 2.22 -20.21 36.01
CA ALA A 170 2.97 -21.32 36.59
C ALA A 170 4.50 -21.21 36.38
N GLY A 171 4.99 -20.15 35.71
CA GLY A 171 6.41 -19.87 35.50
C GLY A 171 7.00 -20.52 34.24
N PHE A 172 6.16 -21.01 33.32
CA PHE A 172 6.60 -21.66 32.09
C PHE A 172 6.42 -20.74 30.89
N LYS A 173 7.44 -20.69 30.02
CA LYS A 173 7.35 -19.97 28.74
C LYS A 173 6.85 -20.94 27.67
N PRO A 174 5.67 -20.74 27.08
CA PRO A 174 5.23 -21.57 25.95
C PRO A 174 6.28 -21.48 24.83
N LYS A 175 6.61 -22.63 24.24
CA LYS A 175 7.44 -22.65 23.03
C LYS A 175 6.65 -21.89 21.96
N PRO A 176 7.25 -20.94 21.23
CA PRO A 176 6.56 -20.32 20.11
C PRO A 176 6.26 -21.43 19.10
N GLU A 177 5.00 -21.83 19.00
CA GLU A 177 4.57 -22.65 17.89
C GLU A 177 4.75 -21.79 16.64
N THR A 178 5.65 -22.23 15.75
CA THR A 178 5.63 -21.78 14.36
C THR A 178 4.20 -21.95 13.87
N PRO A 179 3.49 -20.88 13.51
CA PRO A 179 2.14 -21.00 12.98
C PRO A 179 2.24 -21.96 11.79
N LYS A 180 1.44 -23.04 11.80
CA LYS A 180 1.21 -23.84 10.60
C LYS A 180 0.57 -22.91 9.58
N THR A 181 1.39 -22.24 8.80
CA THR A 181 0.96 -21.46 7.66
C THR A 181 0.38 -22.48 6.70
N ASN A 182 -0.93 -22.40 6.42
CA ASN A 182 -1.58 -23.26 5.41
C ASN A 182 -0.98 -23.05 3.99
N ALA A 183 -0.08 -22.08 3.84
CA ALA A 183 0.60 -21.71 2.62
C ALA A 183 2.11 -21.63 2.81
N TRP A 184 2.86 -22.16 1.83
CA TRP A 184 4.31 -22.12 1.81
C TRP A 184 4.83 -20.69 1.77
N PHE A 185 5.84 -20.37 2.59
CA PHE A 185 6.47 -19.04 2.62
C PHE A 185 5.49 -17.86 2.77
N ASP A 186 4.36 -18.09 3.46
CA ASP A 186 3.31 -17.09 3.68
C ASP A 186 2.63 -16.62 2.36
N ARG A 187 2.71 -17.43 1.28
CA ARG A 187 2.16 -17.17 -0.06
C ARG A 187 0.92 -18.02 -0.35
N ASN A 188 -0.25 -17.51 0.01
CA ASN A 188 -1.54 -18.20 -0.19
C ASN A 188 -1.81 -18.59 -1.66
N ASP A 189 -1.29 -17.82 -2.61
CA ASP A 189 -1.38 -18.08 -4.05
C ASP A 189 -0.61 -19.33 -4.51
N LEU A 190 0.35 -19.80 -3.69
CA LEU A 190 1.13 -21.02 -3.91
C LEU A 190 0.59 -22.24 -3.15
N ALA A 191 -0.45 -22.07 -2.34
CA ALA A 191 -1.04 -23.17 -1.58
C ALA A 191 -1.56 -24.27 -2.52
N GLY A 192 -1.22 -25.53 -2.21
CA GLY A 192 -1.62 -26.71 -2.98
C GLY A 192 -0.96 -26.88 -4.36
N LYS A 193 -0.30 -25.85 -4.90
CA LYS A 193 0.37 -25.90 -6.22
C LYS A 193 1.76 -26.52 -6.13
N ARG A 194 2.21 -27.12 -7.24
CA ARG A 194 3.60 -27.56 -7.40
C ARG A 194 4.49 -26.37 -7.69
N PHE A 195 5.54 -26.19 -6.90
CA PHE A 195 6.54 -25.14 -7.14
C PHE A 195 7.58 -25.57 -8.19
N THR A 196 7.71 -24.81 -9.28
CA THR A 196 8.66 -25.06 -10.38
C THR A 196 9.78 -24.02 -10.49
N GLY A 197 9.78 -23.00 -9.63
CA GLY A 197 10.78 -21.93 -9.65
C GLY A 197 12.14 -22.35 -9.06
N LYS A 198 13.08 -21.39 -9.09
CA LYS A 198 14.41 -21.52 -8.45
C LYS A 198 14.27 -21.84 -6.96
N THR A 199 15.20 -22.61 -6.41
CA THR A 199 15.17 -22.97 -4.99
C THR A 199 15.39 -21.70 -4.15
N PRO A 200 14.58 -21.44 -3.10
CA PRO A 200 14.79 -20.29 -2.24
C PRO A 200 16.14 -20.35 -1.50
N PRO A 201 16.85 -19.23 -1.31
CA PRO A 201 18.17 -19.23 -0.66
C PRO A 201 18.19 -19.84 0.75
N CYS A 202 17.12 -19.66 1.52
CA CYS A 202 16.98 -20.28 2.85
C CYS A 202 16.90 -21.81 2.80
N ILE A 203 16.36 -22.36 1.70
CA ILE A 203 16.30 -23.80 1.44
C ILE A 203 17.61 -24.29 0.82
N GLU A 204 18.23 -23.51 -0.07
CA GLU A 204 19.55 -23.82 -0.63
C GLU A 204 20.58 -24.02 0.48
N ALA A 205 20.54 -23.20 1.53
CA ALA A 205 21.42 -23.35 2.69
C ALA A 205 21.32 -24.75 3.34
N LEU A 206 20.15 -25.40 3.30
CA LEU A 206 19.96 -26.75 3.85
C LEU A 206 20.67 -27.84 3.04
N TYR A 207 21.03 -27.57 1.78
CA TYR A 207 21.80 -28.51 0.95
C TYR A 207 23.27 -28.62 1.37
N ASN A 208 23.76 -27.70 2.21
CA ASN A 208 25.16 -27.68 2.65
C ASN A 208 25.45 -28.64 3.80
N GLY A 209 24.44 -29.34 4.32
CA GLY A 209 24.57 -30.22 5.49
C GLY A 209 24.47 -29.46 6.83
N ALA A 210 24.36 -30.22 7.91
CA ALA A 210 24.15 -29.73 9.27
C ALA A 210 25.01 -30.46 10.31
N LYS A 211 25.32 -29.76 11.40
CA LYS A 211 26.05 -30.31 12.55
C LYS A 211 25.13 -31.04 13.52
N GLU A 212 25.71 -31.90 14.35
CA GLU A 212 25.03 -32.62 15.42
C GLU A 212 24.15 -31.69 16.28
N GLY A 213 22.92 -32.13 16.55
CA GLY A 213 21.88 -31.33 17.21
C GLY A 213 20.87 -30.65 16.27
N GLU A 214 21.29 -30.24 15.06
CA GLU A 214 20.39 -29.55 14.10
C GLU A 214 19.99 -30.40 12.88
N ARG A 215 20.56 -31.62 12.74
CA ARG A 215 20.41 -32.51 11.56
C ARG A 215 18.97 -32.87 11.25
N ASN A 216 18.20 -33.29 12.26
CA ASN A 216 16.81 -33.68 12.10
C ASN A 216 15.94 -32.48 11.67
N GLU A 217 16.19 -31.31 12.25
CA GLU A 217 15.46 -30.08 11.91
C GLU A 217 15.73 -29.64 10.46
N HIS A 218 16.98 -29.74 10.00
CA HIS A 218 17.34 -29.48 8.59
C HIS A 218 16.68 -30.49 7.65
N ALA A 219 16.80 -31.79 7.99
CA ALA A 219 16.32 -32.88 7.18
C ALA A 219 14.79 -32.83 7.00
N ILE A 220 14.01 -32.56 8.05
CA ILE A 220 12.54 -32.51 7.94
C ILE A 220 12.05 -31.32 7.10
N ARG A 221 12.70 -30.15 7.20
CA ARG A 221 12.34 -28.96 6.40
C ARG A 221 12.66 -29.17 4.92
N LEU A 222 13.81 -29.76 4.65
CA LEU A 222 14.21 -30.09 3.29
C LEU A 222 13.34 -31.19 2.68
N ALA A 223 13.06 -32.27 3.42
CA ALA A 223 12.13 -33.33 3.00
C ALA A 223 10.75 -32.76 2.66
N SER A 224 10.23 -31.91 3.55
CA SER A 224 8.93 -31.27 3.36
C SER A 224 8.92 -30.33 2.16
N PHE A 225 9.98 -29.56 1.91
CA PHE A 225 10.09 -28.75 0.70
C PHE A 225 10.07 -29.61 -0.58
N LEU A 226 10.85 -30.71 -0.61
CA LEU A 226 10.95 -31.58 -1.79
C LEU A 226 9.62 -32.30 -2.08
N ILE A 227 8.98 -32.85 -1.06
CA ILE A 227 7.78 -33.69 -1.19
C ILE A 227 6.51 -32.84 -1.22
N ASN A 228 6.33 -31.93 -0.26
CA ASN A 228 5.07 -31.23 -0.08
C ASN A 228 4.95 -29.97 -0.94
N PHE A 229 6.06 -29.29 -1.28
CA PHE A 229 6.06 -28.08 -2.12
C PHE A 229 6.46 -28.36 -3.58
N ARG A 230 7.57 -29.07 -3.83
CA ARG A 230 7.99 -29.46 -5.18
C ARG A 230 7.25 -30.68 -5.74
N LYS A 231 6.45 -31.36 -4.91
CA LYS A 231 5.64 -32.54 -5.28
C LYS A 231 6.49 -33.66 -5.90
N LEU A 232 7.72 -33.85 -5.41
CA LEU A 232 8.55 -34.99 -5.80
C LEU A 232 8.00 -36.27 -5.18
N ARG A 233 8.24 -37.40 -5.86
CA ARG A 233 7.93 -38.72 -5.30
C ARG A 233 8.86 -39.02 -4.12
N ALA A 234 8.37 -39.75 -3.13
CA ALA A 234 9.08 -40.00 -1.87
C ALA A 234 10.41 -40.75 -2.08
N ASP A 235 10.46 -41.67 -3.05
CA ASP A 235 11.67 -42.40 -3.47
C ASP A 235 12.75 -41.45 -4.01
N THR A 236 12.36 -40.53 -4.88
CA THR A 236 13.24 -39.52 -5.50
C THR A 236 13.75 -38.53 -4.44
N ALA A 237 12.88 -38.09 -3.54
CA ALA A 237 13.26 -37.20 -2.44
C ALA A 237 14.24 -37.89 -1.48
N LEU A 238 14.01 -39.17 -1.14
CA LEU A 238 14.90 -39.95 -0.29
C LEU A 238 16.30 -40.10 -0.92
N GLU A 239 16.39 -40.31 -2.22
CA GLU A 239 17.69 -40.38 -2.91
C GLU A 239 18.46 -39.04 -2.84
N GLN A 240 17.77 -37.91 -3.02
CA GLN A 240 18.39 -36.58 -2.85
C GLN A 240 18.83 -36.35 -1.40
N MET A 241 18.00 -36.71 -0.44
CA MET A 241 18.34 -36.57 0.98
C MET A 241 19.54 -37.45 1.38
N ARG A 242 19.68 -38.66 0.84
CA ARG A 242 20.86 -39.51 1.06
C ARG A 242 22.14 -38.85 0.57
N LYS A 243 22.10 -38.13 -0.56
CA LYS A 243 23.27 -37.40 -1.09
C LYS A 243 23.66 -36.25 -0.16
N ILE A 244 22.68 -35.50 0.34
CA ILE A 244 22.89 -34.34 1.22
C ILE A 244 23.33 -34.78 2.62
N ASN A 245 22.80 -35.90 3.13
CA ASN A 245 23.16 -36.43 4.45
C ASN A 245 24.64 -36.81 4.57
N LYS A 246 25.34 -37.07 3.45
CA LYS A 246 26.79 -37.26 3.44
C LYS A 246 27.58 -36.01 3.86
N LEU A 247 26.96 -34.84 3.76
CA LEU A 247 27.52 -33.55 4.17
C LEU A 247 27.19 -33.22 5.64
N ASN A 248 26.36 -34.01 6.31
CA ASN A 248 26.06 -33.83 7.73
C ASN A 248 27.22 -34.35 8.60
N GLU A 249 27.44 -33.72 9.75
CA GLU A 249 28.50 -34.07 10.70
C GLU A 249 27.89 -34.41 12.08
N PRO A 250 27.76 -35.71 12.46
CA PRO A 250 27.88 -36.90 11.62
C PRO A 250 26.64 -37.15 10.75
N PRO A 251 26.70 -37.99 9.70
CA PRO A 251 25.53 -38.40 8.92
C PRO A 251 24.44 -39.07 9.78
N LEU A 252 23.17 -38.86 9.44
CA LEU A 252 22.03 -39.60 10.00
C LEU A 252 22.01 -41.04 9.47
N ASP A 253 21.45 -41.98 10.23
CA ASP A 253 21.26 -43.35 9.76
C ASP A 253 20.19 -43.42 8.65
N ASP A 254 20.27 -44.42 7.76
CA ASP A 254 19.31 -44.54 6.66
C ASP A 254 17.87 -44.80 7.14
N LYS A 255 17.69 -45.50 8.26
CA LYS A 255 16.35 -45.70 8.85
C LYS A 255 15.79 -44.40 9.40
N GLU A 256 16.63 -43.52 9.96
CA GLU A 256 16.21 -42.19 10.41
C GLU A 256 15.77 -41.33 9.21
N LEU A 257 16.55 -41.31 8.13
CA LEU A 257 16.17 -40.60 6.89
C LEU A 257 14.85 -41.11 6.31
N GLN A 258 14.65 -42.43 6.25
CA GLN A 258 13.40 -43.03 5.80
C GLN A 258 12.22 -42.63 6.70
N SER A 259 12.43 -42.58 8.01
CA SER A 259 11.43 -42.11 8.97
C SER A 259 11.07 -40.65 8.75
N ILE A 260 12.06 -39.78 8.50
CA ILE A 260 11.85 -38.35 8.22
C ILE A 260 11.08 -38.14 6.91
N VAL A 261 11.42 -38.87 5.85
CA VAL A 261 10.69 -38.82 4.57
C VAL A 261 9.24 -39.29 4.76
N LYS A 262 9.04 -40.40 5.47
CA LYS A 262 7.70 -40.91 5.79
C LYS A 262 6.90 -39.90 6.63
N SER A 263 7.56 -39.24 7.58
CA SER A 263 6.98 -38.17 8.39
C SER A 263 6.59 -36.98 7.50
N ALA A 264 7.43 -36.54 6.57
CA ALA A 264 7.11 -35.46 5.63
C ALA A 264 5.90 -35.79 4.74
N VAL A 265 5.79 -37.03 4.25
CA VAL A 265 4.65 -37.52 3.46
C VAL A 265 3.36 -37.50 4.27
N ASN A 266 3.40 -38.02 5.50
CA ASN A 266 2.19 -38.19 6.33
C ASN A 266 1.78 -36.92 7.06
N GLY A 267 2.74 -36.07 7.43
CA GLY A 267 2.53 -34.90 8.28
C GLY A 267 2.11 -33.65 7.53
N GLY A 268 2.30 -33.60 6.20
CA GLY A 268 1.90 -32.45 5.39
C GLY A 268 2.54 -31.13 5.82
N TYR A 269 3.73 -31.17 6.42
CA TYR A 269 4.37 -29.98 6.99
C TYR A 269 4.58 -28.89 5.94
N VAL A 270 4.24 -27.67 6.34
CA VAL A 270 4.43 -26.44 5.58
C VAL A 270 5.31 -25.51 6.41
N TYR A 271 6.42 -25.07 5.82
CA TYR A 271 7.35 -24.15 6.46
C TYR A 271 7.29 -22.79 5.76
N GLY A 272 7.30 -21.74 6.57
CA GLY A 272 7.13 -20.35 6.14
C GLY A 272 8.40 -19.51 6.34
N CYS A 273 8.31 -18.22 6.01
CA CYS A 273 9.45 -17.32 6.21
C CYS A 273 9.71 -17.01 7.69
N GLN A 274 8.75 -17.33 8.57
CA GLN A 274 8.86 -17.19 10.02
C GLN A 274 9.47 -18.42 10.72
N ASP A 275 9.76 -19.51 10.00
CA ASP A 275 10.47 -20.64 10.59
C ASP A 275 11.87 -20.19 11.06
N PRO A 276 12.26 -20.42 12.33
CA PRO A 276 13.52 -19.92 12.88
C PRO A 276 14.76 -20.32 12.09
N LEU A 277 14.79 -21.56 11.55
CA LEU A 277 15.91 -22.06 10.79
C LEU A 277 15.98 -21.44 9.39
N LEU A 278 14.84 -21.37 8.69
CA LEU A 278 14.76 -20.74 7.37
C LEU A 278 15.03 -19.23 7.45
N ARG A 279 14.54 -18.55 8.50
CA ARG A 279 14.77 -17.13 8.75
C ARG A 279 16.26 -16.84 8.95
N ARG A 280 16.97 -17.67 9.72
CA ARG A 280 18.43 -17.56 9.94
C ARG A 280 19.23 -17.59 8.63
N ASN A 281 18.77 -18.37 7.66
CA ASN A 281 19.45 -18.58 6.37
C ASN A 281 18.83 -17.77 5.21
N CYS A 282 17.89 -16.86 5.50
CA CYS A 282 17.15 -16.15 4.47
C CYS A 282 18.00 -15.07 3.80
N ARG A 283 18.14 -15.16 2.48
CA ARG A 283 18.63 -14.06 1.63
C ARG A 283 17.48 -13.56 0.77
N ARG A 284 16.77 -12.55 1.27
CA ARG A 284 15.51 -12.10 0.68
C ARG A 284 15.69 -11.51 -0.71
N ASP A 285 16.75 -10.76 -0.93
CA ASP A 285 17.04 -10.08 -2.21
C ASP A 285 17.14 -11.08 -3.37
N ASP A 286 17.57 -12.32 -3.09
CA ASP A 286 17.73 -13.39 -4.06
C ASP A 286 16.54 -14.39 -4.04
N CYS A 287 15.51 -14.13 -3.23
CA CYS A 287 14.44 -15.09 -2.98
C CYS A 287 13.36 -15.02 -4.08
N PRO A 288 13.15 -16.10 -4.85
CA PRO A 288 12.20 -16.13 -5.96
C PRO A 288 10.73 -16.16 -5.54
N ILE A 289 10.45 -16.25 -4.24
CA ILE A 289 9.10 -16.40 -3.66
C ILE A 289 8.89 -15.51 -2.44
N ALA A 290 9.64 -14.40 -2.33
CA ALA A 290 9.51 -13.48 -1.21
C ALA A 290 8.02 -13.10 -0.97
N PRO A 291 7.54 -13.11 0.29
CA PRO A 291 6.12 -12.90 0.59
C PRO A 291 5.65 -11.51 0.17
N ALA A 292 4.43 -11.44 -0.36
CA ALA A 292 3.83 -10.24 -0.94
C ALA A 292 3.52 -9.13 0.08
N ASN A 293 3.49 -9.43 1.39
CA ASN A 293 3.18 -8.44 2.43
C ASN A 293 4.18 -8.49 3.60
N ILE A 294 5.29 -7.76 3.44
CA ILE A 294 6.37 -7.63 4.44
C ILE A 294 5.87 -7.04 5.76
N ALA A 295 4.89 -6.14 5.72
CA ALA A 295 4.38 -5.44 6.91
C ALA A 295 3.85 -6.41 7.98
N LYS A 296 3.26 -7.54 7.56
CA LYS A 296 2.74 -8.58 8.47
C LYS A 296 3.82 -9.39 9.16
N MET A 297 5.06 -9.33 8.67
CA MET A 297 6.19 -10.09 9.18
C MET A 297 7.10 -9.32 10.13
N LEU A 298 6.87 -8.01 10.29
CA LEU A 298 7.65 -7.14 11.17
C LEU A 298 7.50 -7.61 12.62
N SER A 299 8.62 -7.70 13.33
CA SER A 299 8.64 -7.87 14.77
C SER A 299 7.99 -6.67 15.47
N GLN A 300 7.60 -6.85 16.72
CA GLN A 300 6.99 -5.78 17.51
C GLN A 300 7.91 -4.56 17.63
N GLU A 301 9.21 -4.78 17.87
CA GLU A 301 10.20 -3.70 17.96
C GLU A 301 10.38 -2.94 16.63
N GLU A 302 10.37 -3.64 15.49
CA GLU A 302 10.45 -3.00 14.17
C GLU A 302 9.21 -2.14 13.88
N LYS A 303 8.03 -2.60 14.30
CA LYS A 303 6.79 -1.83 14.18
C LYS A 303 6.83 -0.57 15.02
N GLU A 304 7.25 -0.65 16.28
CA GLU A 304 7.33 0.51 17.19
C GLU A 304 8.28 1.60 16.64
N ARG A 305 9.45 1.22 16.13
CA ARG A 305 10.38 2.18 15.51
C ARG A 305 9.80 2.84 14.25
N ALA A 306 9.12 2.05 13.42
CA ALA A 306 8.45 2.56 12.24
C ALA A 306 7.26 3.47 12.59
N GLU A 307 6.49 3.14 13.62
CA GLU A 307 5.35 3.96 14.08
C GLU A 307 5.79 5.32 14.62
N LYS A 308 6.91 5.37 15.35
CA LYS A 308 7.49 6.64 15.81
C LYS A 308 7.74 7.61 14.65
N LEU A 309 8.28 7.12 13.54
CA LEU A 309 8.50 7.92 12.33
C LEU A 309 7.20 8.42 11.70
N LEU A 310 6.15 7.60 11.74
CA LEU A 310 4.85 7.92 11.16
C LEU A 310 4.11 8.99 11.96
N ASN A 311 4.26 9.01 13.30
CA ASN A 311 3.60 10.00 14.16
C ASN A 311 4.17 11.42 13.96
N GLU A 312 5.45 11.54 13.60
CA GLU A 312 6.06 12.82 13.27
C GLU A 312 5.52 13.42 11.95
N ALA A 313 5.03 12.59 11.02
CA ALA A 313 4.54 12.94 9.67
C ALA A 313 5.45 13.89 8.88
N LYS A 314 6.77 13.65 8.96
CA LYS A 314 7.81 14.38 8.22
C LYS A 314 8.57 13.48 7.25
N LEU A 315 7.93 12.41 6.77
CA LEU A 315 8.58 11.42 5.91
C LEU A 315 9.22 12.06 4.66
N LEU A 316 8.53 12.99 4.01
CA LEU A 316 9.05 13.66 2.82
C LEU A 316 10.27 14.55 3.14
N ASP A 317 10.26 15.25 4.28
CA ASP A 317 11.39 16.07 4.72
C ASP A 317 12.59 15.22 5.14
N HIS A 318 12.32 14.09 5.80
CA HIS A 318 13.33 13.09 6.13
C HIS A 318 13.96 12.47 4.88
N ALA A 319 13.16 12.17 3.85
CA ALA A 319 13.66 11.69 2.57
C ALA A 319 14.54 12.74 1.86
N LEU A 320 14.12 14.01 1.89
CA LEU A 320 14.92 15.12 1.36
C LEU A 320 16.24 15.29 2.13
N ALA A 321 16.20 15.30 3.46
CA ALA A 321 17.39 15.42 4.30
C ALA A 321 18.38 14.26 4.09
N TYR A 322 17.87 13.05 3.91
CA TYR A 322 18.68 11.88 3.55
C TYR A 322 19.33 12.06 2.18
N GLY A 323 18.54 12.39 1.14
CA GLY A 323 19.05 12.58 -0.22
C GLY A 323 20.10 13.68 -0.33
N LYS A 324 19.94 14.78 0.42
CA LYS A 324 20.87 15.93 0.48
C LYS A 324 22.29 15.59 0.89
N ARG A 325 22.49 14.46 1.59
CA ARG A 325 23.84 13.97 1.94
C ARG A 325 24.63 13.60 0.69
N ARG A 326 23.94 13.11 -0.34
CA ARG A 326 24.50 12.58 -1.58
C ARG A 326 24.38 13.55 -2.75
N LEU A 327 23.22 14.18 -2.95
CA LEU A 327 22.97 15.14 -4.03
C LEU A 327 22.58 16.51 -3.46
N ILE A 328 23.28 17.57 -3.89
CA ILE A 328 23.00 18.94 -3.42
C ILE A 328 22.40 19.79 -4.53
N GLY A 329 21.53 20.74 -4.16
CA GLY A 329 20.99 21.76 -5.08
C GLY A 329 19.94 21.24 -6.06
N GLU A 330 19.38 20.08 -5.78
CA GLU A 330 18.38 19.37 -6.61
C GLU A 330 17.25 18.83 -5.71
N ASP A 331 16.74 19.71 -4.85
CA ASP A 331 15.78 19.36 -3.82
C ASP A 331 14.45 18.85 -4.42
N ASP A 332 13.94 19.55 -5.43
CA ASP A 332 12.71 19.18 -6.13
C ASP A 332 12.83 17.83 -6.84
N ALA A 333 14.00 17.53 -7.43
CA ALA A 333 14.28 16.23 -8.03
C ALA A 333 14.20 15.10 -7.00
N LEU A 334 14.79 15.30 -5.81
CA LEU A 334 14.79 14.31 -4.73
C LEU A 334 13.36 14.06 -4.23
N GLN A 335 12.59 15.13 -3.97
CA GLN A 335 11.22 15.03 -3.49
C GLN A 335 10.28 14.41 -4.54
N SER A 336 10.38 14.88 -5.79
CA SER A 336 9.57 14.38 -6.90
C SER A 336 9.82 12.90 -7.16
N ASN A 337 11.08 12.48 -7.21
CA ASN A 337 11.42 11.06 -7.38
C ASN A 337 10.85 10.19 -6.24
N PHE A 338 10.94 10.67 -4.99
CA PHE A 338 10.43 9.94 -3.83
C PHE A 338 8.92 9.76 -3.91
N ILE A 339 8.19 10.83 -4.25
CA ILE A 339 6.74 10.79 -4.42
C ILE A 339 6.34 9.89 -5.60
N MET A 340 7.09 9.91 -6.71
CA MET A 340 6.83 9.01 -7.83
C MET A 340 7.01 7.53 -7.44
N PHE A 341 8.02 7.18 -6.64
CA PHE A 341 8.13 5.81 -6.08
C PHE A 341 6.90 5.43 -5.24
N CYS A 342 6.49 6.31 -4.33
CA CYS A 342 5.30 6.07 -3.50
C CYS A 342 4.02 5.94 -4.33
N SER A 343 3.87 6.73 -5.39
CA SER A 343 2.70 6.71 -6.27
C SER A 343 2.48 5.35 -6.94
N GLY A 344 3.55 4.58 -7.17
CA GLY A 344 3.47 3.21 -7.70
C GLY A 344 2.77 2.22 -6.77
N ARG A 345 2.45 2.61 -5.53
CA ARG A 345 1.70 1.80 -4.55
C ARG A 345 0.26 2.24 -4.38
N THR A 346 -0.18 3.26 -5.11
CA THR A 346 -1.50 3.89 -4.96
C THR A 346 -2.38 3.65 -6.19
N LYS A 347 -3.62 4.14 -6.13
CA LYS A 347 -4.52 4.25 -7.29
C LYS A 347 -4.14 5.41 -8.24
N TYR A 348 -3.10 6.17 -7.89
CA TYR A 348 -2.70 7.43 -8.53
C TYR A 348 -1.26 7.35 -9.06
N PRO A 349 -0.92 6.37 -9.94
CA PRO A 349 0.45 6.21 -10.41
C PRO A 349 0.93 7.43 -11.20
N ILE A 350 2.19 7.82 -10.98
CA ILE A 350 2.82 8.96 -11.64
C ILE A 350 4.13 8.51 -12.25
N SER A 351 4.24 8.61 -13.57
CA SER A 351 5.48 8.31 -14.28
C SER A 351 6.32 9.56 -14.52
N GLY A 352 7.64 9.42 -14.56
CA GLY A 352 8.57 10.54 -14.62
C GLY A 352 9.74 10.35 -15.57
N VAL A 353 10.21 11.46 -16.15
CA VAL A 353 11.44 11.51 -16.95
C VAL A 353 12.39 12.56 -16.41
N ILE A 354 13.59 12.13 -16.04
CA ILE A 354 14.67 13.00 -15.59
C ILE A 354 15.62 13.26 -16.77
N SER A 355 15.74 14.51 -17.18
CA SER A 355 16.55 14.93 -18.33
C SER A 355 17.78 15.75 -17.90
N GLY A 356 18.75 15.94 -18.79
CA GLY A 356 19.91 16.79 -18.53
C GLY A 356 21.19 16.33 -19.23
N PHE A 357 22.29 17.04 -19.04
CA PHE A 357 23.59 16.64 -19.59
C PHE A 357 24.11 15.32 -18.99
N SER A 358 25.02 14.64 -19.68
CA SER A 358 25.74 13.53 -19.06
C SER A 358 26.54 14.06 -17.86
N GLY A 359 26.50 13.34 -16.74
CA GLY A 359 27.14 13.76 -15.49
C GLY A 359 26.38 14.81 -14.67
N SER A 360 25.19 15.26 -15.09
CA SER A 360 24.40 16.28 -14.36
C SER A 360 23.70 15.76 -13.09
N GLY A 361 23.96 14.51 -12.68
CA GLY A 361 23.35 13.92 -11.48
C GLY A 361 22.01 13.21 -11.67
N LYS A 362 21.55 12.93 -12.91
CA LYS A 362 20.28 12.23 -13.19
C LYS A 362 20.13 10.89 -12.46
N ASN A 363 21.12 10.01 -12.62
CA ASN A 363 21.10 8.70 -11.96
C ASN A 363 21.35 8.85 -10.45
N GLU A 364 22.05 9.92 -10.06
CA GLU A 364 22.41 10.20 -8.69
C GLU A 364 21.20 10.67 -7.87
N SER A 365 20.26 11.41 -8.47
CA SER A 365 19.01 11.82 -7.80
C SER A 365 18.14 10.61 -7.44
N LEU A 366 18.09 9.58 -8.29
CA LEU A 366 17.45 8.30 -7.96
C LEU A 366 18.24 7.54 -6.90
N ARG A 367 19.55 7.37 -7.07
CA ARG A 367 20.41 6.64 -6.11
C ARG A 367 20.45 7.27 -4.73
N ALA A 368 20.20 8.57 -4.62
CA ALA A 368 20.20 9.31 -3.36
C ALA A 368 19.00 8.98 -2.46
N ILE A 369 17.84 8.61 -3.04
CA ILE A 369 16.63 8.29 -2.26
C ILE A 369 16.26 6.80 -2.32
N LYS A 370 16.72 6.06 -3.33
CA LYS A 370 16.43 4.63 -3.53
C LYS A 370 16.61 3.77 -2.27
N PRO A 371 17.63 4.00 -1.40
CA PRO A 371 17.78 3.23 -0.16
C PRO A 371 16.62 3.36 0.83
N LEU A 372 15.82 4.43 0.76
CA LEU A 372 14.65 4.61 1.61
C LEU A 372 13.40 3.91 1.09
N ILE A 373 13.40 3.47 -0.17
CA ILE A 373 12.26 2.82 -0.80
C ILE A 373 12.31 1.32 -0.52
N PRO A 374 11.19 0.69 -0.09
CA PRO A 374 11.11 -0.76 0.04
C PRO A 374 11.54 -1.44 -1.27
N LYS A 375 12.48 -2.39 -1.19
CA LYS A 375 13.07 -3.04 -2.37
C LYS A 375 12.02 -3.71 -3.25
N GLU A 376 10.95 -4.21 -2.66
CA GLU A 376 9.83 -4.84 -3.37
C GLU A 376 8.92 -3.85 -4.13
N TRP A 377 9.12 -2.53 -3.97
CA TRP A 377 8.32 -1.51 -4.67
C TRP A 377 8.91 -1.09 -6.01
N TYR A 378 10.11 -1.54 -6.37
CA TYR A 378 10.70 -1.16 -7.65
C TYR A 378 11.46 -2.31 -8.32
N PHE A 379 11.55 -2.23 -9.65
CA PHE A 379 12.35 -3.13 -10.45
C PHE A 379 13.29 -2.31 -11.34
N GLU A 380 14.58 -2.64 -11.33
CA GLU A 380 15.63 -1.82 -11.93
C GLU A 380 16.22 -2.46 -13.20
N PHE A 381 16.21 -1.72 -14.31
CA PHE A 381 16.85 -2.09 -15.57
C PHE A 381 18.03 -1.16 -15.86
N THR A 382 19.23 -1.73 -15.99
CA THR A 382 20.47 -1.00 -16.32
C THR A 382 20.80 -1.01 -17.81
N THR A 383 20.28 -1.98 -18.57
CA THR A 383 20.47 -2.11 -20.02
C THR A 383 19.13 -2.45 -20.66
N SER A 384 18.38 -1.44 -21.09
CA SER A 384 16.98 -1.63 -21.50
C SER A 384 16.86 -1.95 -22.99
N THR A 385 16.73 -3.23 -23.36
CA THR A 385 15.92 -3.60 -24.52
C THR A 385 14.44 -3.61 -24.10
N PRO A 386 13.49 -3.18 -24.95
CA PRO A 386 12.04 -3.25 -24.68
C PRO A 386 11.55 -4.61 -24.18
N GLU A 387 12.25 -5.67 -24.58
CA GLU A 387 11.93 -7.05 -24.22
C GLU A 387 12.17 -7.35 -22.75
N ALA A 388 13.00 -6.60 -22.03
CA ALA A 388 13.29 -6.86 -20.62
C ALA A 388 12.04 -6.77 -19.73
N ILE A 389 11.06 -5.96 -20.14
CA ILE A 389 9.76 -5.77 -19.45
C ILE A 389 8.97 -7.08 -19.38
N LYS A 390 9.13 -7.99 -20.35
CA LYS A 390 8.40 -9.29 -20.37
C LYS A 390 8.88 -10.27 -19.29
N TYR A 391 10.02 -10.00 -18.66
CA TYR A 391 10.58 -10.82 -17.59
C TYR A 391 10.21 -10.29 -16.20
N LEU A 392 9.36 -9.26 -16.12
CA LEU A 392 8.82 -8.82 -14.83
C LEU A 392 7.95 -9.93 -14.23
N PRO A 393 8.08 -10.20 -12.92
CA PRO A 393 7.19 -11.12 -12.24
C PRO A 393 5.72 -10.71 -12.40
N GLU A 394 4.83 -11.68 -12.64
CA GLU A 394 3.39 -11.39 -12.79
C GLU A 394 2.79 -10.76 -11.51
N ASP A 395 3.36 -11.03 -10.34
CA ASP A 395 2.93 -10.46 -9.07
C ASP A 395 3.62 -9.14 -8.72
N PHE A 396 4.49 -8.61 -9.60
CA PHE A 396 5.14 -7.32 -9.38
C PHE A 396 4.13 -6.18 -9.40
N ASP A 397 4.16 -5.36 -8.35
CA ASP A 397 3.26 -4.23 -8.15
C ASP A 397 4.13 -3.06 -7.68
N GLY A 398 4.45 -2.12 -8.56
CA GLY A 398 5.38 -1.04 -8.23
C GLY A 398 5.96 -0.29 -9.42
N THR A 399 7.10 0.36 -9.18
CA THR A 399 7.75 1.29 -10.09
C THR A 399 8.88 0.64 -10.90
N LEU A 400 8.88 0.83 -12.22
CA LEU A 400 10.03 0.48 -13.05
C LEU A 400 11.06 1.59 -13.08
N LEU A 401 12.32 1.26 -12.84
CA LEU A 401 13.45 2.17 -12.99
C LEU A 401 14.24 1.82 -14.25
N ILE A 402 14.34 2.77 -15.16
CA ILE A 402 15.02 2.58 -16.44
C ILE A 402 16.13 3.64 -16.57
N TYR A 403 17.38 3.21 -16.49
CA TYR A 403 18.51 4.11 -16.72
C TYR A 403 18.81 4.22 -18.21
N GLU A 404 19.06 5.45 -18.66
CA GLU A 404 19.46 5.74 -20.04
C GLU A 404 18.51 5.15 -21.08
N ALA A 405 17.30 5.70 -21.20
CA ALA A 405 16.21 5.25 -22.07
C ALA A 405 16.51 5.20 -23.59
N VAL A 406 17.77 5.34 -24.00
CA VAL A 406 18.22 5.37 -25.39
C VAL A 406 17.80 4.10 -26.15
N GLY A 407 17.65 2.96 -25.47
CA GLY A 407 17.22 1.67 -26.04
C GLY A 407 15.70 1.46 -26.16
N VAL A 408 14.85 2.31 -25.57
CA VAL A 408 13.37 2.16 -25.58
C VAL A 408 12.73 2.85 -26.81
N LYS A 409 13.55 3.36 -27.73
CA LYS A 409 13.12 4.09 -28.93
C LYS A 409 12.54 3.24 -30.05
N GLY A 410 12.54 1.91 -29.94
CA GLY A 410 11.79 1.06 -30.87
C GLY A 410 10.28 1.21 -30.65
N ASP A 411 9.48 1.14 -31.72
CA ASP A 411 8.02 1.33 -31.66
C ASP A 411 7.35 0.45 -30.58
N THR A 412 7.84 -0.78 -30.40
CA THR A 412 7.39 -1.73 -29.37
C THR A 412 7.73 -1.30 -27.93
N GLY A 413 8.88 -0.66 -27.70
CA GLY A 413 9.27 -0.18 -26.37
C GLY A 413 8.50 1.06 -25.92
N SER A 414 8.20 1.97 -26.86
CA SER A 414 7.32 3.11 -26.58
C SER A 414 5.90 2.68 -26.24
N LEU A 415 5.38 1.61 -26.86
CA LEU A 415 4.05 1.07 -26.55
C LEU A 415 3.97 0.55 -25.12
N SER A 416 5.01 -0.13 -24.63
CA SER A 416 5.03 -0.60 -23.24
C SER A 416 5.09 0.55 -22.23
N LEU A 417 5.93 1.56 -22.46
CA LEU A 417 5.95 2.73 -21.56
C LEU A 417 4.66 3.54 -21.63
N ARG A 418 4.00 3.56 -22.78
CA ARG A 418 2.72 4.23 -22.98
C ARG A 418 1.63 3.65 -22.07
N ALA A 419 1.43 2.33 -22.12
CA ALA A 419 0.43 1.65 -21.30
C ALA A 419 0.72 1.77 -19.80
N ILE A 420 1.97 1.57 -19.38
CA ILE A 420 2.36 1.75 -17.97
C ILE A 420 2.17 3.21 -17.54
N GLY A 421 2.47 4.17 -18.41
CA GLY A 421 2.23 5.60 -18.15
C GLY A 421 0.75 5.98 -18.04
N GLU A 422 -0.16 5.14 -18.54
CA GLU A 422 -1.62 5.26 -18.37
C GLU A 422 -2.13 4.45 -17.16
N GLY A 423 -1.23 3.79 -16.41
CA GLY A 423 -1.58 2.94 -15.26
C GLY A 423 -2.16 1.57 -15.66
N GLU A 424 -2.02 1.17 -16.92
CA GLU A 424 -2.58 -0.06 -17.47
C GLU A 424 -1.58 -1.23 -17.41
N SER A 425 -2.08 -2.45 -17.19
CA SER A 425 -1.28 -3.67 -17.29
C SER A 425 -1.06 -4.07 -18.75
N ILE A 426 0.13 -4.54 -19.10
CA ILE A 426 0.42 -5.04 -20.45
C ILE A 426 0.46 -6.55 -20.44
N GLU A 427 -0.27 -7.18 -21.37
CA GLU A 427 -0.10 -8.60 -21.69
C GLU A 427 0.72 -8.72 -22.98
N THR A 428 1.90 -9.31 -22.88
CA THR A 428 2.78 -9.56 -24.03
C THR A 428 2.73 -11.04 -24.39
N ILE A 429 2.39 -11.35 -25.64
CA ILE A 429 2.41 -12.72 -26.17
C ILE A 429 3.68 -12.91 -26.98
N TYR A 430 4.44 -13.97 -26.72
CA TYR A 430 5.71 -14.22 -27.38
C TYR A 430 5.98 -15.72 -27.59
N PRO A 431 6.70 -16.11 -28.65
CA PRO A 431 7.04 -17.50 -28.89
C PRO A 431 8.10 -17.97 -27.88
N MET A 432 7.84 -19.10 -27.21
CA MET A 432 8.75 -19.80 -26.31
C MET A 432 9.01 -21.22 -26.80
N ARG A 433 10.23 -21.70 -26.62
CA ARG A 433 10.55 -23.10 -26.90
C ARG A 433 10.24 -23.93 -25.67
N ASN A 434 9.35 -24.91 -25.79
CA ASN A 434 9.07 -25.86 -24.73
C ASN A 434 10.27 -26.81 -24.58
N GLU A 435 10.97 -26.76 -23.44
CA GLU A 435 12.19 -27.56 -23.22
C GLU A 435 11.94 -29.07 -23.19
N LEU A 436 10.71 -29.50 -22.89
CA LEU A 436 10.33 -30.92 -22.85
C LEU A 436 9.96 -31.47 -24.24
N THR A 437 9.32 -30.65 -25.08
CA THR A 437 8.80 -31.11 -26.39
C THR A 437 9.63 -30.61 -27.58
N GLY A 438 10.50 -29.63 -27.36
CA GLY A 438 11.29 -28.95 -28.39
C GLY A 438 10.49 -28.06 -29.34
N LYS A 439 9.15 -28.03 -29.23
CA LYS A 439 8.24 -27.26 -30.08
C LYS A 439 8.15 -25.80 -29.64
N MET A 440 7.83 -24.93 -30.57
CA MET A 440 7.49 -23.54 -30.28
C MET A 440 6.05 -23.48 -29.79
N GLU A 441 5.85 -22.86 -28.63
CA GLU A 441 4.55 -22.61 -28.01
C GLU A 441 4.44 -21.11 -27.70
N MET A 442 3.21 -20.60 -27.58
CA MET A 442 3.00 -19.18 -27.27
C MET A 442 3.01 -18.98 -25.75
N GLY A 443 4.02 -18.26 -25.26
CA GLY A 443 4.08 -17.73 -23.91
C GLY A 443 3.29 -16.44 -23.79
N ARG A 444 2.76 -16.19 -22.60
CA ARG A 444 2.13 -14.93 -22.21
C ARG A 444 2.87 -14.40 -20.99
N ALA A 445 3.18 -13.12 -20.97
CA ALA A 445 3.70 -12.43 -19.79
C ALA A 445 2.83 -11.21 -19.51
N LYS A 446 2.30 -11.13 -18.29
CA LYS A 446 1.58 -9.95 -17.81
C LYS A 446 2.50 -9.10 -16.96
N THR A 447 2.64 -7.82 -17.30
CA THR A 447 3.29 -6.85 -16.42
C THR A 447 2.26 -6.07 -15.63
N ASN A 448 2.45 -6.03 -14.31
CA ASN A 448 1.60 -5.31 -13.36
C ASN A 448 2.31 -4.08 -12.77
N ALA A 449 3.41 -3.64 -13.39
CA ALA A 449 4.05 -2.37 -13.09
C ALA A 449 3.03 -1.22 -13.14
N LYS A 450 3.05 -0.35 -12.13
CA LYS A 450 2.09 0.74 -11.97
C LYS A 450 2.56 2.04 -12.60
N ASN A 451 3.86 2.30 -12.56
CA ASN A 451 4.49 3.49 -13.14
C ASN A 451 5.94 3.21 -13.50
N PHE A 452 6.60 4.18 -14.13
CA PHE A 452 8.03 4.14 -14.38
C PHE A 452 8.72 5.47 -14.11
N ILE A 453 10.00 5.41 -13.75
CA ILE A 453 10.89 6.57 -13.69
C ILE A 453 12.10 6.27 -14.58
N THR A 454 12.40 7.20 -15.49
CA THR A 454 13.51 7.01 -16.42
C THR A 454 14.41 8.22 -16.53
N THR A 455 15.67 7.98 -16.91
CA THR A 455 16.68 9.02 -17.13
C THR A 455 17.03 9.11 -18.61
N SER A 456 17.14 10.33 -19.12
CA SER A 456 17.53 10.59 -20.51
C SER A 456 18.57 11.70 -20.62
N SER A 457 19.50 11.56 -21.56
CA SER A 457 20.42 12.63 -21.95
C SER A 457 19.91 13.41 -23.17
N ASP A 458 18.88 12.91 -23.83
CA ASP A 458 18.25 13.56 -24.96
C ASP A 458 17.53 14.84 -24.52
N ILE A 459 17.32 15.73 -25.50
CA ILE A 459 16.68 17.05 -25.34
C ILE A 459 15.16 16.93 -25.51
N ASP A 460 14.70 15.78 -26.02
CA ASP A 460 13.31 15.53 -26.35
C ASP A 460 12.93 14.13 -25.85
N ILE A 461 11.67 13.99 -25.43
CA ILE A 461 11.06 12.70 -25.11
C ILE A 461 10.13 12.31 -26.24
N ASN A 462 9.79 11.02 -26.35
CA ASN A 462 8.83 10.60 -27.36
C ASN A 462 7.54 11.44 -27.23
N PRO A 463 7.02 12.04 -28.33
CA PRO A 463 5.80 12.84 -28.32
C PRO A 463 4.62 12.20 -27.57
N ASP A 464 4.50 10.88 -27.69
CA ASP A 464 3.45 10.12 -27.02
C ASP A 464 3.60 10.10 -25.50
N LEU A 465 4.81 10.24 -24.96
CA LEU A 465 5.03 10.24 -23.51
C LEU A 465 4.72 11.59 -22.85
N TYR A 466 4.69 12.71 -23.59
CA TYR A 466 4.48 14.04 -23.01
C TYR A 466 3.24 14.13 -22.14
N ARG A 467 2.12 13.53 -22.60
CA ARG A 467 0.87 13.55 -21.85
C ARG A 467 0.82 12.55 -20.69
N ARG A 468 1.84 11.71 -20.50
CA ARG A 468 1.86 10.57 -19.55
C ARG A 468 2.90 10.70 -18.45
N VAL A 469 3.89 11.58 -18.61
CA VAL A 469 4.98 11.75 -17.64
C VAL A 469 5.06 13.16 -17.09
N LEU A 470 5.65 13.29 -15.90
CA LEU A 470 6.21 14.54 -15.40
C LEU A 470 7.69 14.61 -15.78
N LYS A 471 8.08 15.67 -16.48
CA LYS A 471 9.47 15.88 -16.91
C LYS A 471 10.21 16.77 -15.91
N HIS A 472 11.45 16.44 -15.60
CA HIS A 472 12.30 17.24 -14.73
C HIS A 472 13.73 17.32 -15.29
N THR A 473 14.21 18.53 -15.58
CA THR A 473 15.57 18.76 -16.09
C THR A 473 16.53 19.12 -14.97
N MET A 474 17.66 18.41 -14.89
CA MET A 474 18.68 18.69 -13.87
C MET A 474 19.34 20.05 -14.06
N ASN A 475 19.70 20.69 -12.94
CA ASN A 475 20.38 21.97 -12.92
C ASN A 475 21.85 21.84 -13.34
N HIS A 476 22.17 22.37 -14.51
CA HIS A 476 23.52 22.37 -15.08
C HIS A 476 24.24 23.71 -14.94
N SER A 477 23.82 24.56 -14.01
CA SER A 477 24.46 25.86 -13.78
C SER A 477 25.92 25.72 -13.35
N THR A 478 26.75 26.68 -13.77
CA THR A 478 28.15 26.76 -13.34
C THR A 478 28.26 26.91 -11.82
N GLN A 479 27.34 27.66 -11.19
CA GLN A 479 27.31 27.85 -9.74
C GLN A 479 27.08 26.53 -9.00
N LEU A 480 26.09 25.73 -9.42
CA LEU A 480 25.86 24.41 -8.81
C LEU A 480 27.03 23.48 -9.06
N THR A 481 27.58 23.46 -10.28
CA THR A 481 28.76 22.66 -10.62
C THR A 481 29.94 22.94 -9.68
N LYS A 482 30.25 24.23 -9.42
CA LYS A 482 31.27 24.64 -8.45
C LYS A 482 30.96 24.15 -7.03
N ARG A 483 29.70 24.25 -6.58
CA ARG A 483 29.27 23.75 -5.26
C ARG A 483 29.44 22.23 -5.13
N VAL A 484 29.11 21.48 -6.18
CA VAL A 484 29.27 20.01 -6.24
C VAL A 484 30.75 19.65 -6.20
N MET A 485 31.60 20.30 -7.00
CA MET A 485 33.05 20.11 -6.95
C MET A 485 33.61 20.39 -5.56
N ALA A 486 33.23 21.52 -4.95
CA ALA A 486 33.65 21.88 -3.61
C ALA A 486 33.20 20.85 -2.55
N LYS A 487 31.99 20.28 -2.68
CA LYS A 487 31.53 19.18 -1.82
C LYS A 487 32.42 17.95 -1.98
N LYS A 488 32.71 17.52 -3.21
CA LYS A 488 33.59 16.37 -3.48
C LYS A 488 35.00 16.56 -2.91
N LEU A 489 35.57 17.76 -3.07
CA LEU A 489 36.87 18.10 -2.50
C LEU A 489 36.87 18.02 -0.97
N ARG A 490 35.81 18.54 -0.31
CA ARG A 490 35.65 18.41 1.14
C ARG A 490 35.47 16.96 1.56
N ASP A 491 34.62 16.20 0.87
CA ASP A 491 34.36 14.79 1.19
C ASP A 491 35.60 13.91 1.02
N ALA A 492 36.47 14.22 0.06
CA ALA A 492 37.72 13.49 -0.15
C ALA A 492 38.68 13.57 1.05
N ALA A 493 38.65 14.68 1.80
CA ALA A 493 39.45 14.85 3.01
C ALA A 493 38.90 14.06 4.21
N TYR A 494 37.65 13.61 4.16
CA TYR A 494 36.96 12.95 5.26
C TYR A 494 36.22 11.69 4.75
N PRO A 495 36.91 10.54 4.65
CA PRO A 495 36.27 9.29 4.27
C PRO A 495 35.17 8.91 5.28
N GLU A 496 34.21 8.09 4.83
CA GLU A 496 33.01 7.78 5.59
C GLU A 496 33.30 7.16 6.97
N SER A 497 34.29 6.27 7.04
CA SER A 497 34.76 5.66 8.29
C SER A 497 35.29 6.71 9.27
N LEU A 498 36.04 7.71 8.78
CA LEU A 498 36.57 8.80 9.60
C LEU A 498 35.45 9.75 10.04
N LYS A 499 34.53 10.12 9.14
CA LYS A 499 33.37 10.95 9.51
C LYS A 499 32.54 10.30 10.60
N LYS A 500 32.35 8.98 10.53
CA LYS A 500 31.63 8.19 11.54
C LYS A 500 32.40 8.15 12.87
N ALA A 501 33.70 7.88 12.84
CA ALA A 501 34.54 7.84 14.04
C ALA A 501 34.61 9.21 14.76
N LEU A 502 34.59 10.31 14.00
CA LEU A 502 34.64 11.67 14.52
C LEU A 502 33.25 12.28 14.82
N GLY A 503 32.15 11.55 14.56
CA GLY A 503 30.79 12.09 14.75
C GLY A 503 30.45 13.29 13.84
N LEU A 504 31.16 13.46 12.71
CA LEU A 504 30.95 14.58 11.78
C LEU A 504 29.75 14.38 10.86
N GLN A 505 29.09 13.22 10.95
CA GLN A 505 27.82 12.99 10.26
C GLN A 505 26.66 13.43 11.12
N LYS A 506 25.83 14.31 10.55
CA LYS A 506 24.52 14.57 11.11
C LYS A 506 23.71 13.28 11.07
N GLU A 507 23.55 12.63 12.21
CA GLU A 507 22.69 11.45 12.32
C GLU A 507 21.25 11.83 11.99
N LEU A 508 20.58 10.95 11.25
CA LEU A 508 19.13 11.08 11.06
C LEU A 508 18.45 10.32 12.20
N PRO A 509 17.22 10.69 12.57
CA PRO A 509 16.52 10.06 13.69
C PRO A 509 16.06 8.62 13.38
N PHE A 510 16.54 8.01 12.29
CA PHE A 510 16.13 6.70 11.81
C PHE A 510 17.22 5.97 11.04
N LYS A 511 17.07 4.65 10.98
CA LYS A 511 17.77 3.78 10.01
C LYS A 511 16.93 3.65 8.74
N GLU A 512 17.60 3.33 7.63
CA GLU A 512 16.95 3.11 6.33
C GLU A 512 15.84 2.05 6.41
N GLU A 513 16.10 0.96 7.13
CA GLU A 513 15.13 -0.13 7.32
C GLU A 513 13.88 0.31 8.09
N ASP A 514 14.04 1.12 9.15
CA ASP A 514 12.91 1.66 9.91
C ASP A 514 12.04 2.57 9.02
N PHE A 515 12.67 3.34 8.12
CA PHE A 515 11.97 4.19 7.16
C PHE A 515 11.21 3.37 6.11
N GLN A 516 11.83 2.32 5.56
CA GLN A 516 11.15 1.39 4.65
C GLN A 516 9.97 0.70 5.35
N ASN A 517 10.12 0.32 6.61
CA ASN A 517 9.04 -0.28 7.40
C ASN A 517 7.91 0.71 7.68
N ALA A 518 8.22 1.98 7.95
CA ALA A 518 7.21 3.03 8.05
C ALA A 518 6.38 3.14 6.77
N LEU A 519 7.02 3.12 5.59
CA LEU A 519 6.33 3.11 4.30
C LEU A 519 5.46 1.86 4.09
N ARG A 520 5.89 0.68 4.57
CA ARG A 520 5.11 -0.57 4.51
C ARG A 520 3.88 -0.57 5.43
N LEU A 521 3.94 0.16 6.54
CA LEU A 521 2.84 0.26 7.51
C LEU A 521 1.73 1.25 7.09
N LEU A 522 2.04 2.19 6.20
CA LEU A 522 1.04 3.10 5.64
C LEU A 522 -0.01 2.36 4.80
N ASN A 523 -1.27 2.80 4.87
CA ASN A 523 -2.32 2.29 4.00
C ASN A 523 -2.35 3.09 2.69
N TRP A 524 -1.91 2.48 1.59
CA TRP A 524 -1.82 3.14 0.28
C TRP A 524 -3.05 2.95 -0.62
N LYS A 525 -4.08 2.24 -0.11
CA LYS A 525 -5.30 1.89 -0.84
C LYS A 525 -6.46 2.88 -0.74
N PRO A 526 -6.61 3.70 0.33
CA PRO A 526 -7.73 4.61 0.44
C PRO A 526 -7.75 5.59 -0.73
N GLU A 527 -8.95 6.04 -1.08
CA GLU A 527 -9.08 7.10 -2.07
C GLU A 527 -8.86 8.46 -1.41
N VAL A 528 -8.27 9.39 -2.15
CA VAL A 528 -8.02 10.73 -1.66
C VAL A 528 -8.93 11.72 -2.36
N ILE A 529 -9.62 12.51 -1.56
CA ILE A 529 -10.42 13.66 -2.00
C ILE A 529 -9.54 14.90 -1.90
N VAL A 530 -9.52 15.67 -2.98
CA VAL A 530 -8.77 16.93 -3.07
C VAL A 530 -9.73 18.00 -3.55
N PHE A 531 -9.59 19.22 -3.03
CA PHE A 531 -10.29 20.40 -3.52
C PHE A 531 -9.26 21.37 -4.14
N PRO A 532 -8.84 21.17 -5.40
CA PRO A 532 -7.89 22.08 -6.04
C PRO A 532 -8.51 23.48 -6.21
N PRO A 533 -7.71 24.55 -6.06
CA PRO A 533 -8.17 25.91 -6.30
C PRO A 533 -8.54 26.15 -7.76
N ALA A 534 -9.47 27.07 -8.01
CA ALA A 534 -9.83 27.52 -9.36
C ALA A 534 -8.62 28.11 -10.12
N GLU A 535 -7.68 28.70 -9.39
CA GLU A 535 -6.44 29.27 -9.90
C GLU A 535 -5.59 28.24 -10.67
N LEU A 536 -5.76 26.93 -10.43
CA LEU A 536 -5.09 25.87 -11.19
C LEU A 536 -5.41 25.94 -12.69
N LEU A 537 -6.56 26.53 -13.07
CA LEU A 537 -6.93 26.74 -14.47
C LEU A 537 -5.98 27.67 -15.22
N HIS A 538 -5.28 28.58 -14.52
CA HIS A 538 -4.27 29.47 -15.12
C HIS A 538 -3.04 28.73 -15.67
N ILE A 539 -2.92 27.42 -15.43
CA ILE A 539 -1.94 26.59 -16.15
C ILE A 539 -2.16 26.63 -17.68
N LEU A 540 -3.38 26.93 -18.15
CA LEU A 540 -3.66 27.17 -19.57
C LEU A 540 -2.79 28.29 -20.16
N ASP A 541 -2.41 29.29 -19.36
CA ASP A 541 -1.60 30.42 -19.80
C ASP A 541 -0.16 30.01 -20.17
N LEU A 542 0.26 28.79 -19.80
CA LEU A 542 1.54 28.21 -20.17
C LEU A 542 1.54 27.52 -21.54
N ALA A 543 0.36 27.25 -22.11
CA ALA A 543 0.23 26.58 -23.39
C ALA A 543 0.37 27.59 -24.54
N VAL A 544 1.18 27.22 -25.54
CA VAL A 544 1.41 28.07 -26.73
C VAL A 544 0.62 27.57 -27.94
N LYS A 545 0.47 26.25 -28.04
CA LYS A 545 -0.28 25.58 -29.10
C LYS A 545 -1.50 24.87 -28.54
N ARG A 546 -2.51 24.70 -29.39
CA ARG A 546 -3.70 23.87 -29.11
C ARG A 546 -3.35 22.45 -28.62
N GLU A 547 -2.31 21.83 -29.16
CA GLU A 547 -1.85 20.51 -28.68
C GLU A 547 -1.39 20.54 -27.21
N GLN A 548 -0.79 21.64 -26.75
CA GLN A 548 -0.38 21.81 -25.37
C GLN A 548 -1.58 22.07 -24.48
N GLU A 549 -2.53 22.91 -24.91
CA GLU A 549 -3.81 23.14 -24.21
C GLU A 549 -4.57 21.81 -24.00
N VAL A 550 -4.67 20.97 -25.03
CA VAL A 550 -5.35 19.68 -24.91
C VAL A 550 -4.57 18.72 -24.00
N ALA A 551 -3.24 18.74 -24.05
CA ALA A 551 -2.41 17.91 -23.17
C ALA A 551 -2.58 18.26 -21.68
N LEU A 552 -2.97 19.50 -21.35
CA LEU A 552 -3.17 19.95 -19.98
C LEU A 552 -4.27 19.20 -19.25
N ARG A 553 -5.27 18.67 -19.96
CA ARG A 553 -6.33 17.83 -19.37
C ARG A 553 -5.74 16.67 -18.57
N THR A 554 -4.73 15.99 -19.12
CA THR A 554 -4.03 14.87 -18.45
C THR A 554 -2.92 15.36 -17.50
N GLN A 555 -2.41 16.58 -17.64
CA GLN A 555 -1.39 17.11 -16.71
C GLN A 555 -1.98 17.59 -15.40
N VAL A 556 -3.13 18.25 -15.43
CA VAL A 556 -3.89 18.64 -14.23
C VAL A 556 -4.17 17.41 -13.37
N GLU A 557 -4.57 16.30 -13.99
CA GLU A 557 -4.76 15.03 -13.29
C GLU A 557 -3.49 14.54 -12.58
N LYS A 558 -2.31 14.66 -13.19
CA LYS A 558 -1.05 14.28 -12.54
C LYS A 558 -0.70 15.17 -11.35
N ILE A 559 -0.96 16.47 -11.43
CA ILE A 559 -0.77 17.41 -10.32
C ILE A 559 -1.68 17.02 -9.15
N ILE A 560 -2.94 16.69 -9.46
CA ILE A 560 -3.90 16.19 -8.47
C ILE A 560 -3.41 14.86 -7.88
N ASN A 561 -2.98 13.89 -8.70
CA ASN A 561 -2.46 12.60 -8.24
C ASN A 561 -1.20 12.74 -7.38
N PHE A 562 -0.35 13.71 -7.69
CA PHE A 562 0.84 14.04 -6.89
C PHE A 562 0.43 14.57 -5.51
N THR A 563 -0.54 15.49 -5.47
CA THR A 563 -1.15 15.99 -4.24
C THR A 563 -1.77 14.86 -3.41
N LYS A 564 -2.51 13.96 -4.07
CA LYS A 564 -3.11 12.78 -3.42
C LYS A 564 -2.06 11.86 -2.79
N THR A 565 -0.93 11.66 -3.47
CA THR A 565 0.17 10.85 -2.95
C THR A 565 0.83 11.49 -1.72
N ILE A 566 0.96 12.83 -1.69
CA ILE A 566 1.43 13.56 -0.51
C ILE A 566 0.44 13.42 0.65
N ALA A 567 -0.87 13.54 0.40
CA ALA A 567 -1.89 13.33 1.43
C ALA A 567 -1.84 11.91 2.02
N LEU A 568 -1.59 10.88 1.19
CA LEU A 568 -1.40 9.49 1.65
C LEU A 568 -0.14 9.31 2.51
N LEU A 569 0.96 9.98 2.17
CA LEU A 569 2.16 10.02 3.01
C LEU A 569 1.87 10.63 4.39
N ASN A 570 0.94 11.57 4.44
CA ASN A 570 0.54 12.31 5.64
C ASN A 570 -0.75 11.77 6.29
N GLN A 571 -1.27 10.61 5.87
CA GLN A 571 -2.62 10.14 6.20
C GLN A 571 -2.94 10.13 7.71
N ARG A 572 -1.97 9.85 8.59
CA ARG A 572 -2.16 9.88 10.05
C ARG A 572 -2.53 11.26 10.60
N LYS A 573 -2.31 12.33 9.83
CA LYS A 573 -2.63 13.72 10.16
C LYS A 573 -3.69 14.29 9.22
N ARG A 574 -4.53 13.45 8.61
CA ARG A 574 -5.58 13.87 7.68
C ARG A 574 -6.93 13.40 8.18
N LEU A 575 -7.99 14.05 7.70
CA LEU A 575 -9.36 13.59 7.94
C LEU A 575 -9.61 12.29 7.14
N HIS A 576 -9.98 11.24 7.85
CA HIS A 576 -10.47 9.98 7.30
C HIS A 576 -12.00 9.98 7.32
N ILE A 577 -12.60 9.53 6.24
CA ILE A 577 -14.05 9.42 6.08
C ILE A 577 -14.37 8.03 5.59
N THR A 578 -15.30 7.36 6.26
CA THR A 578 -15.82 6.08 5.80
C THR A 578 -17.25 6.28 5.32
N VAL A 579 -17.53 5.92 4.07
CA VAL A 579 -18.89 5.92 3.49
C VAL A 579 -19.18 4.51 3.01
N ALA A 580 -20.20 3.88 3.60
CA ALA A 580 -20.46 2.46 3.47
C ALA A 580 -19.22 1.62 3.87
N GLU A 581 -18.55 0.99 2.91
CA GLU A 581 -17.35 0.16 3.13
C GLU A 581 -16.06 0.83 2.64
N ASN A 582 -16.16 2.02 2.03
CA ASN A 582 -15.02 2.69 1.41
C ASN A 582 -14.42 3.75 2.34
N GLU A 583 -13.10 3.72 2.45
CA GLU A 583 -12.30 4.69 3.20
C GLU A 583 -11.73 5.76 2.25
N TYR A 584 -11.89 7.01 2.66
CA TYR A 584 -11.40 8.19 1.98
C TYR A 584 -10.53 9.03 2.91
N ILE A 585 -9.50 9.66 2.34
CA ILE A 585 -8.62 10.61 3.02
C ILE A 585 -8.82 11.98 2.38
N ILE A 586 -8.98 13.02 3.18
CA ILE A 586 -9.06 14.41 2.69
C ILE A 586 -7.66 15.00 2.64
N ALA A 587 -7.25 15.48 1.47
CA ALA A 587 -6.02 16.26 1.33
C ALA A 587 -6.20 17.66 1.93
N GLU A 588 -5.19 18.13 2.64
CA GLU A 588 -5.16 19.48 3.23
C GLU A 588 -4.55 20.50 2.25
N PRO A 589 -4.79 21.81 2.42
CA PRO A 589 -4.18 22.85 1.57
C PRO A 589 -2.65 22.73 1.50
N ALA A 590 -2.00 22.36 2.60
CA ALA A 590 -0.56 22.17 2.66
C ALA A 590 -0.05 21.08 1.68
N ASP A 591 -0.83 20.04 1.41
CA ASP A 591 -0.45 18.98 0.48
C ASP A 591 -0.39 19.50 -0.97
N PHE A 592 -1.40 20.30 -1.36
CA PHE A 592 -1.47 20.90 -2.68
C PHE A 592 -0.38 21.96 -2.88
N LEU A 593 -0.18 22.84 -1.89
CA LEU A 593 0.88 23.84 -1.93
C LEU A 593 2.26 23.19 -2.04
N LYS A 594 2.49 22.10 -1.31
CA LYS A 594 3.74 21.34 -1.39
C LYS A 594 3.92 20.68 -2.76
N ALA A 595 2.85 20.14 -3.34
CA ALA A 595 2.86 19.61 -4.70
C ALA A 595 3.25 20.69 -5.71
N MET A 596 2.62 21.86 -5.64
CA MET A 596 2.91 22.98 -6.54
C MET A 596 4.34 23.50 -6.40
N GLN A 597 4.86 23.57 -5.17
CA GLN A 597 6.26 23.94 -4.92
C GLN A 597 7.23 22.98 -5.61
N ILE A 598 7.06 21.67 -5.42
CA ILE A 598 7.96 20.64 -5.96
C ILE A 598 7.83 20.55 -7.49
N LEU A 599 6.60 20.64 -8.00
CA LEU A 599 6.31 20.45 -9.41
C LEU A 599 6.47 21.71 -10.25
N HIS A 600 6.77 22.86 -9.64
CA HIS A 600 6.83 24.15 -10.34
C HIS A 600 7.61 24.06 -11.66
N THR A 601 8.88 23.64 -11.59
CA THR A 601 9.73 23.50 -12.79
C THR A 601 9.19 22.42 -13.72
N SER A 602 8.74 21.29 -13.18
CA SER A 602 8.25 20.17 -13.98
C SER A 602 6.98 20.47 -14.77
N ILE A 603 6.05 21.24 -14.20
CA ILE A 603 4.83 21.69 -14.88
C ILE A 603 5.23 22.62 -16.03
N MET A 604 6.06 23.62 -15.76
CA MET A 604 6.55 24.54 -16.78
C MET A 604 7.18 23.76 -17.94
N GLU A 605 8.13 22.86 -17.67
CA GLU A 605 8.85 22.11 -18.70
C GLU A 605 7.97 21.13 -19.47
N THR A 606 7.00 20.51 -18.80
CA THR A 606 6.11 19.52 -19.43
C THR A 606 5.05 20.20 -20.31
N VAL A 607 4.53 21.35 -19.88
CA VAL A 607 3.44 22.08 -20.56
C VAL A 607 4.00 22.97 -21.67
N SER A 608 4.92 23.87 -21.32
CA SER A 608 5.52 24.82 -22.28
C SER A 608 6.42 24.12 -23.30
N ARG A 609 6.84 22.88 -23.03
CA ARG A 609 7.84 22.11 -23.79
C ARG A 609 9.20 22.81 -23.90
N ILE A 610 9.50 23.74 -22.99
CA ILE A 610 10.80 24.42 -22.85
C ILE A 610 11.54 23.77 -21.68
N GLU A 611 12.65 23.07 -21.93
CA GLU A 611 13.61 22.74 -20.87
C GLU A 611 14.58 23.91 -20.66
N LYS A 612 15.33 23.88 -19.56
CA LYS A 612 16.39 24.85 -19.27
C LYS A 612 17.38 25.10 -20.43
N ARG A 613 17.71 24.08 -21.25
CA ARG A 613 18.58 24.24 -22.43
C ARG A 613 17.91 25.03 -23.55
N GLN A 614 16.62 24.84 -23.74
CA GLN A 614 15.78 25.57 -24.68
C GLN A 614 15.56 27.00 -24.19
N GLU A 615 15.34 27.19 -22.89
CA GLU A 615 15.22 28.49 -22.22
C GLU A 615 16.47 29.36 -22.47
N GLU A 616 17.67 28.81 -22.22
CA GLU A 616 18.94 29.50 -22.47
C GLU A 616 19.12 29.89 -23.96
N ALA A 617 18.71 29.01 -24.88
CA ALA A 617 18.77 29.31 -26.31
C ALA A 617 17.75 30.37 -26.73
N LEU A 618 16.54 30.33 -26.18
CA LEU A 618 15.48 31.29 -26.46
C LEU A 618 15.89 32.70 -26.02
N LYS A 619 16.59 32.82 -24.89
CA LYS A 619 17.15 34.09 -24.39
C LYS A 619 18.20 34.73 -25.32
N LEU A 620 18.77 33.98 -26.28
CA LEU A 620 19.65 34.55 -27.30
C LEU A 620 18.89 35.37 -28.36
N PHE A 621 17.58 35.17 -28.50
CA PHE A 621 16.70 35.89 -29.40
C PHE A 621 16.04 37.05 -28.65
N THR A 622 16.77 38.17 -28.49
CA THR A 622 16.31 39.30 -27.65
C THR A 622 15.09 40.02 -28.21
N ASN A 623 14.87 39.98 -29.53
CA ASN A 623 13.71 40.51 -30.22
C ASN A 623 13.49 39.76 -31.56
N ALA A 624 12.42 40.09 -32.27
CA ALA A 624 12.05 39.45 -33.54
C ALA A 624 13.06 39.67 -34.68
N ASP A 625 13.89 40.72 -34.60
CA ASP A 625 14.88 41.06 -35.62
C ASP A 625 16.16 40.21 -35.51
N VAL A 626 16.39 39.56 -34.36
CA VAL A 626 17.55 38.69 -34.17
C VAL A 626 17.35 37.38 -34.94
N VAL A 627 18.16 37.19 -35.98
CA VAL A 627 18.22 35.96 -36.77
C VAL A 627 19.44 35.15 -36.36
N LEU A 628 19.25 33.90 -35.92
CA LEU A 628 20.35 32.99 -35.56
C LEU A 628 20.23 31.66 -36.29
N ASN A 629 21.36 31.03 -36.58
CA ASN A 629 21.43 29.66 -37.08
C ASN A 629 22.11 28.74 -36.04
N LYS A 630 22.18 27.44 -36.37
CA LYS A 630 22.77 26.41 -35.49
C LYS A 630 24.23 26.69 -35.09
N HIS A 631 25.03 27.35 -35.92
CA HIS A 631 26.42 27.68 -35.62
C HIS A 631 26.52 28.83 -34.62
N ASP A 632 25.66 29.84 -34.77
CA ASP A 632 25.61 30.98 -33.85
C ASP A 632 25.20 30.52 -32.44
N VAL A 633 24.15 29.72 -32.34
CA VAL A 633 23.66 29.17 -31.07
C VAL A 633 24.70 28.23 -30.45
N ALA A 634 25.33 27.36 -31.24
CA ALA A 634 26.39 26.48 -30.77
C ALA A 634 27.57 27.26 -30.18
N ALA A 635 28.01 28.34 -30.85
CA ALA A 635 29.11 29.18 -30.38
C ALA A 635 28.73 29.94 -29.10
N LYS A 636 27.55 30.56 -29.06
CA LYS A 636 27.07 31.37 -27.92
C LYS A 636 26.85 30.52 -26.66
N LEU A 637 26.23 29.34 -26.80
CA LEU A 637 25.96 28.43 -25.68
C LEU A 637 27.13 27.47 -25.39
N LYS A 638 28.17 27.46 -26.22
CA LYS A 638 29.32 26.54 -26.12
C LYS A 638 28.89 25.06 -26.13
N VAL A 639 27.96 24.72 -27.02
CA VAL A 639 27.45 23.35 -27.22
C VAL A 639 27.75 22.85 -28.63
N SER A 640 27.58 21.54 -28.87
CA SER A 640 27.75 20.99 -30.22
C SER A 640 26.71 21.54 -31.21
N THR A 641 27.07 21.63 -32.49
CA THR A 641 26.12 22.04 -33.55
C THR A 641 24.94 21.09 -33.67
N LYS A 642 25.11 19.81 -33.35
CA LYS A 642 24.03 18.81 -33.26
C LYS A 642 23.04 19.18 -32.14
N THR A 643 23.54 19.50 -30.95
CA THR A 643 22.73 19.94 -29.80
C THR A 643 21.97 21.22 -30.14
N ALA A 644 22.64 22.23 -30.69
CA ALA A 644 22.02 23.49 -31.11
C ALA A 644 20.92 23.27 -32.17
N THR A 645 21.16 22.38 -33.14
CA THR A 645 20.15 22.03 -34.16
C THR A 645 18.91 21.41 -33.53
N ASN A 646 19.09 20.49 -32.58
CA ASN A 646 17.97 19.84 -31.89
C ASN A 646 17.17 20.86 -31.06
N ILE A 647 17.85 21.73 -30.29
CA ILE A 647 17.21 22.78 -29.50
C ILE A 647 16.36 23.70 -30.39
N LEU A 648 16.94 24.20 -31.48
CA LEU A 648 16.24 25.11 -32.42
C LEU A 648 15.02 24.44 -33.05
N LYS A 649 15.14 23.18 -33.47
CA LYS A 649 14.02 22.40 -34.00
C LYS A 649 12.91 22.23 -32.97
N THR A 650 13.24 21.85 -31.74
CA THR A 650 12.25 21.66 -30.67
C THR A 650 11.54 22.97 -30.34
N LEU A 651 12.26 24.09 -30.25
CA LEU A 651 11.67 25.42 -30.02
C LEU A 651 10.75 25.86 -31.17
N ALA A 652 11.14 25.61 -32.42
CA ALA A 652 10.29 25.90 -33.58
C ALA A 652 9.04 25.01 -33.62
N GLN A 653 9.20 23.72 -33.34
CA GLN A 653 8.08 22.76 -33.22
C GLN A 653 7.14 23.10 -32.07
N ALA A 654 7.64 23.66 -30.97
CA ALA A 654 6.83 24.13 -29.85
C ALA A 654 6.15 25.49 -30.11
N GLY A 655 6.57 26.23 -31.15
CA GLY A 655 5.93 27.49 -31.58
C GLY A 655 6.62 28.75 -31.08
N TYR A 656 7.81 28.66 -30.49
CA TYR A 656 8.55 29.84 -30.00
C TYR A 656 9.41 30.50 -31.08
N LEU A 657 9.87 29.70 -32.05
CA LEU A 657 10.72 30.18 -33.13
C LEU A 657 10.07 29.94 -34.49
N LYS A 658 10.23 30.90 -35.40
CA LYS A 658 9.94 30.75 -36.82
C LYS A 658 11.17 30.18 -37.51
N GLU A 659 11.02 29.06 -38.22
CA GLU A 659 12.08 28.50 -39.07
C GLU A 659 11.93 29.02 -40.51
N GLU A 660 12.99 29.61 -41.05
CA GLU A 660 13.09 30.01 -42.45
C GLU A 660 14.29 29.34 -43.12
N THR A 661 14.13 28.97 -44.39
CA THR A 661 15.20 28.36 -45.18
C THR A 661 15.79 29.39 -46.14
N GLN A 662 17.05 29.78 -45.90
CA GLN A 662 17.80 30.65 -46.81
C GLN A 662 18.93 29.83 -47.45
N GLY A 663 18.70 29.36 -48.68
CA GLY A 663 19.63 28.45 -49.37
C GLY A 663 19.70 27.07 -48.69
N ARG A 664 20.91 26.63 -48.28
CA ARG A 664 21.13 25.35 -47.57
C ARG A 664 21.10 25.47 -46.05
N THR A 665 20.96 26.69 -45.52
CA THR A 665 21.05 26.97 -44.08
C THR A 665 19.69 27.36 -43.53
N ARG A 666 19.32 26.75 -42.39
CA ARG A 666 18.11 27.11 -41.64
C ARG A 666 18.43 28.27 -40.71
N GLN A 667 17.59 29.28 -40.75
CA GLN A 667 17.63 30.44 -39.88
C GLN A 667 16.38 30.43 -38.99
N TYR A 668 16.54 30.95 -37.78
CA TYR A 668 15.48 31.02 -36.79
C TYR A 668 15.31 32.45 -36.31
N GLN A 669 14.06 32.83 -36.04
CA GLN A 669 13.68 34.13 -35.48
C GLN A 669 12.67 33.93 -34.35
N LEU A 670 12.63 34.86 -33.41
CA LEU A 670 11.65 34.83 -32.32
C LEU A 670 10.24 35.01 -32.88
N LEU A 671 9.34 34.06 -32.62
CA LEU A 671 7.92 34.20 -32.91
C LEU A 671 7.18 34.73 -31.68
N GLN A 672 7.50 34.20 -30.50
CA GLN A 672 6.96 34.64 -29.22
C GLN A 672 7.92 34.31 -28.08
N LYS A 673 7.78 35.04 -26.97
CA LYS A 673 8.55 34.80 -25.75
C LYS A 673 8.05 33.55 -25.02
N GLU A 674 8.85 33.09 -24.07
CA GLU A 674 8.39 32.09 -23.10
C GLU A 674 7.23 32.64 -22.27
N PRO A 675 6.28 31.78 -21.85
CA PRO A 675 5.20 32.20 -20.97
C PRO A 675 5.74 32.71 -19.64
N GLU A 676 5.04 33.67 -19.03
CA GLU A 676 5.41 34.18 -17.71
C GLU A 676 5.36 33.06 -16.66
N HIS A 677 6.16 33.23 -15.61
CA HIS A 677 6.19 32.29 -14.50
C HIS A 677 4.84 32.30 -13.78
N LEU A 678 4.15 31.16 -13.84
CA LEU A 678 2.89 30.98 -13.14
C LEU A 678 3.16 30.70 -11.65
N ASP A 679 2.91 31.69 -10.80
CA ASP A 679 3.01 31.56 -9.36
C ASP A 679 1.64 31.33 -8.72
N LEU A 680 1.25 30.06 -8.71
CA LEU A 680 0.01 29.58 -8.06
C LEU A 680 0.05 29.66 -6.53
N THR A 681 1.17 30.08 -5.93
CA THR A 681 1.34 30.16 -4.47
C THR A 681 1.12 31.57 -3.91
N LYS A 682 0.88 32.58 -4.76
CA LYS A 682 0.70 33.98 -4.30
C LYS A 682 -0.51 34.20 -3.40
N ASN A 683 -1.55 33.36 -3.50
CA ASN A 683 -2.81 33.53 -2.77
C ASN A 683 -3.14 32.37 -1.81
N ILE A 684 -2.19 31.97 -0.95
CA ILE A 684 -2.38 30.85 0.02
C ILE A 684 -3.62 31.04 0.91
N THR A 685 -3.90 32.28 1.34
CA THR A 685 -5.06 32.58 2.20
C THR A 685 -6.38 32.38 1.47
N SER A 686 -6.49 32.78 0.19
CA SER A 686 -7.71 32.54 -0.60
C SER A 686 -7.93 31.04 -0.82
N PHE A 687 -6.84 30.30 -1.08
CA PHE A 687 -6.90 28.86 -1.28
C PHE A 687 -7.36 28.12 -0.01
N SER A 688 -6.83 28.50 1.16
CA SER A 688 -7.21 27.88 2.43
C SER A 688 -8.69 28.08 2.73
N LEU A 689 -9.20 29.29 2.49
CA LEU A 689 -10.62 29.61 2.64
C LEU A 689 -11.48 28.84 1.62
N PHE A 690 -11.04 28.76 0.37
CA PHE A 690 -11.71 27.97 -0.66
C PHE A 690 -11.82 26.49 -0.29
N HIS A 691 -10.73 25.90 0.22
CA HIS A 691 -10.70 24.52 0.69
C HIS A 691 -11.67 24.31 1.86
N GLN A 692 -11.63 25.17 2.88
CA GLN A 692 -12.54 25.08 4.04
C GLN A 692 -14.01 25.14 3.62
N ASN A 693 -14.37 26.10 2.76
CA ASN A 693 -15.73 26.22 2.23
C ASN A 693 -16.11 24.98 1.40
N SER A 694 -15.19 24.47 0.59
CA SER A 694 -15.42 23.27 -0.22
C SER A 694 -15.61 22.03 0.63
N LEU A 695 -14.77 21.85 1.66
CA LEU A 695 -14.86 20.74 2.61
C LEU A 695 -16.20 20.80 3.36
N LYS A 696 -16.58 21.97 3.89
CA LYS A 696 -17.85 22.15 4.59
C LYS A 696 -19.04 21.78 3.72
N ASN A 697 -19.10 22.32 2.50
CA ASN A 697 -20.19 22.05 1.56
C ASN A 697 -20.23 20.57 1.16
N TRP A 698 -19.07 19.97 0.91
CA TRP A 698 -18.94 18.57 0.55
C TRP A 698 -19.37 17.65 1.70
N LEU A 699 -18.93 17.91 2.93
CA LEU A 699 -19.32 17.14 4.12
C LEU A 699 -20.82 17.19 4.36
N ASN A 700 -21.44 18.37 4.29
CA ASN A 700 -22.89 18.54 4.39
C ASN A 700 -23.62 17.71 3.33
N THR A 701 -23.13 17.74 2.10
CA THR A 701 -23.73 16.98 0.98
C THR A 701 -23.63 15.47 1.21
N ILE A 702 -22.46 14.97 1.62
CA ILE A 702 -22.26 13.54 1.86
C ILE A 702 -23.07 13.06 3.05
N TRP A 703 -23.14 13.83 4.13
CA TRP A 703 -23.93 13.49 5.30
C TRP A 703 -25.42 13.42 4.97
N THR A 704 -25.97 14.49 4.37
CA THR A 704 -27.40 14.55 4.02
C THR A 704 -27.80 13.48 3.01
N THR A 705 -27.02 13.33 1.94
CA THR A 705 -27.27 12.33 0.89
C THR A 705 -27.07 10.91 1.42
N GLY A 706 -26.06 10.70 2.26
CA GLY A 706 -25.78 9.41 2.91
C GLY A 706 -26.94 8.97 3.80
N GLN A 707 -27.42 9.87 4.66
CA GLN A 707 -28.60 9.63 5.51
C GLN A 707 -29.85 9.33 4.68
N ALA A 708 -30.12 10.12 3.64
CA ALA A 708 -31.26 9.90 2.75
C ALA A 708 -31.21 8.53 2.04
N LYS A 709 -30.00 8.00 1.78
CA LYS A 709 -29.78 6.69 1.17
C LYS A 709 -29.58 5.56 2.19
N GLY A 710 -29.67 5.83 3.50
CA GLY A 710 -29.41 4.84 4.55
C GLY A 710 -27.96 4.35 4.62
N LEU A 711 -26.99 5.11 4.11
CA LEU A 711 -25.58 4.76 4.13
C LEU A 711 -24.96 5.10 5.50
N ARG A 712 -24.14 4.17 6.02
CA ARG A 712 -23.31 4.45 7.20
C ARG A 712 -22.19 5.42 6.80
N VAL A 713 -22.13 6.57 7.47
CA VAL A 713 -21.06 7.56 7.32
C VAL A 713 -20.38 7.74 8.68
N SER A 714 -19.06 7.65 8.72
CA SER A 714 -18.28 7.97 9.92
C SER A 714 -17.04 8.79 9.57
N PHE A 715 -16.59 9.58 10.55
CA PHE A 715 -15.46 10.50 10.38
C PHE A 715 -14.42 10.22 11.45
N LYS A 716 -13.15 10.23 11.07
CA LYS A 716 -12.01 10.11 11.97
C LYS A 716 -11.03 11.22 11.68
N TYR A 717 -10.77 12.10 12.64
CA TYR A 717 -9.93 13.27 12.48
C TYR A 717 -8.68 13.16 13.38
N PRO A 718 -7.56 13.80 13.01
CA PRO A 718 -6.37 13.80 13.84
C PRO A 718 -6.62 14.63 15.11
N ASP A 719 -6.40 14.02 16.27
CA ASP A 719 -6.48 14.73 17.54
C ASP A 719 -5.19 15.54 17.74
N MET A 720 -5.32 16.81 18.10
CA MET A 720 -4.17 17.69 18.33
C MET A 720 -3.60 17.52 19.75
N GLU A 721 -4.34 16.90 20.66
CA GLU A 721 -3.94 16.65 22.06
C GLU A 721 -3.49 15.20 22.31
N HIS A 722 -3.85 14.27 21.42
CA HIS A 722 -3.55 12.84 21.55
C HIS A 722 -2.94 12.24 20.27
N GLU A 723 -2.01 11.30 20.41
CA GLU A 723 -1.42 10.61 19.26
C GLU A 723 -2.46 9.65 18.63
N GLY A 724 -3.06 10.04 17.50
CA GLY A 724 -3.93 9.15 16.73
C GLY A 724 -5.08 9.86 16.01
N LEU A 725 -6.02 9.06 15.52
CA LEU A 725 -7.27 9.54 14.93
C LEU A 725 -8.42 9.33 15.92
N THR A 726 -9.19 10.38 16.18
CA THR A 726 -10.39 10.38 17.02
C THR A 726 -11.63 10.30 16.14
N GLU A 727 -12.62 9.50 16.53
CA GLU A 727 -13.89 9.38 15.82
C GLU A 727 -14.79 10.58 16.18
N ALA A 728 -15.44 11.19 15.19
CA ALA A 728 -16.39 12.29 15.43
C ALA A 728 -17.78 11.73 15.71
N ASP A 729 -18.38 12.14 16.83
CA ASP A 729 -19.74 11.72 17.22
C ASP A 729 -20.83 12.29 16.30
N THR A 730 -20.64 13.51 15.79
CA THR A 730 -21.57 14.19 14.88
C THR A 730 -20.84 15.02 13.83
N LEU A 731 -21.54 15.37 12.74
CA LEU A 731 -21.01 16.29 11.73
C LEU A 731 -20.78 17.69 12.33
N GLU A 732 -21.66 18.16 13.21
CA GLU A 732 -21.51 19.45 13.87
C GLU A 732 -20.21 19.51 14.68
N HIS A 733 -19.88 18.45 15.43
CA HIS A 733 -18.63 18.38 16.19
C HIS A 733 -17.41 18.43 15.26
N LEU A 734 -17.44 17.72 14.13
CA LEU A 734 -16.37 17.78 13.14
C LEU A 734 -16.21 19.18 12.53
N LEU A 735 -17.31 19.83 12.16
CA LEU A 735 -17.29 21.17 11.60
C LEU A 735 -16.81 22.20 12.62
N GLU A 736 -17.17 22.07 13.89
CA GLU A 736 -16.64 22.92 14.97
C GLU A 736 -15.14 22.71 15.17
N HIS A 737 -14.67 21.46 15.14
CA HIS A 737 -13.23 21.16 15.21
C HIS A 737 -12.49 21.88 14.08
N TYR A 738 -12.92 21.71 12.83
CA TYR A 738 -12.27 22.35 11.68
C TYR A 738 -12.43 23.88 11.64
N ALA A 739 -13.52 24.43 12.19
CA ALA A 739 -13.72 25.88 12.29
C ALA A 739 -12.78 26.56 13.29
N ARG A 740 -12.26 25.84 14.29
CA ARG A 740 -11.26 26.37 15.25
C ARG A 740 -9.90 26.60 14.60
N PHE A 741 -9.60 25.93 13.49
CA PHE A 741 -8.40 26.14 12.70
C PHE A 741 -8.69 27.22 11.65
N THR A 742 -8.54 28.48 12.07
CA THR A 742 -8.66 29.67 11.21
C THR A 742 -7.78 29.54 9.94
N PRO A 743 -8.17 30.14 8.80
CA PRO A 743 -7.41 30.02 7.55
C PRO A 743 -6.00 30.53 7.78
N LEU A 744 -5.01 29.69 7.42
CA LEU A 744 -3.55 29.93 7.47
C LEU A 744 -3.17 31.41 7.69
N GLY A 745 -3.07 31.78 8.97
CA GLY A 745 -2.65 33.08 9.44
C GLY A 745 -1.73 32.87 10.64
N ALA A 746 -0.42 32.95 10.38
CA ALA A 746 0.69 32.99 11.34
C ALA A 746 0.82 31.77 12.31
N SER A 747 1.77 30.87 11.99
CA SER A 747 2.63 30.08 12.91
C SER A 747 2.67 28.55 12.78
N ALA A 748 1.94 27.92 11.84
CA ALA A 748 1.99 26.46 11.65
C ALA A 748 2.61 25.99 10.33
N CYS A 749 3.58 26.71 9.78
CA CYS A 749 4.49 26.18 8.76
C CYS A 749 5.81 25.79 9.44
N PRO A 750 6.32 24.54 9.33
CA PRO A 750 7.71 24.29 9.65
C PRO A 750 8.56 25.13 8.67
N ASP A 751 9.49 25.93 9.22
CA ASP A 751 10.33 26.90 8.52
C ASP A 751 10.80 26.42 7.13
N VAL A 752 10.12 26.88 6.09
CA VAL A 752 10.61 26.77 4.72
C VAL A 752 11.62 27.90 4.55
N HIS A 753 12.90 27.58 4.72
CA HIS A 753 13.99 28.48 4.35
C HIS A 753 13.90 28.86 2.86
N MET A 754 13.32 30.02 2.56
CA MET A 754 13.48 30.66 1.26
C MET A 754 14.82 31.42 1.21
N PRO A 755 15.66 31.24 0.17
CA PRO A 755 16.83 32.08 -0.03
C PRO A 755 16.42 33.50 -0.42
N SER A 756 16.98 34.51 0.25
CA SER A 756 16.68 35.92 0.00
C SER A 756 17.18 36.44 -1.35
N ALA A 757 16.32 37.15 -2.08
CA ALA A 757 16.62 38.26 -3.00
C ALA A 757 15.27 38.75 -3.58
N ALA A 758 14.98 40.01 -3.89
CA ALA A 758 15.58 41.32 -3.67
C ALA A 758 14.43 42.34 -3.88
N LYS A 759 14.46 43.48 -3.18
CA LYS A 759 13.41 44.51 -3.23
C LYS A 759 13.29 45.18 -4.61
N ALA A 760 12.08 45.17 -5.17
CA ALA A 760 11.45 46.18 -6.02
C ALA A 760 9.96 45.80 -6.07
N GLY A 761 8.94 46.62 -5.79
CA GLY A 761 8.78 48.06 -5.89
C GLY A 761 7.71 48.34 -6.96
N LEU A 762 6.41 48.19 -6.64
CA LEU A 762 5.31 49.02 -7.16
C LEU A 762 3.98 48.71 -6.47
N GLU A 763 3.35 49.75 -5.94
CA GLU A 763 2.00 49.80 -5.38
C GLU A 763 0.94 49.89 -6.49
N THR A 764 -0.20 49.21 -6.30
CA THR A 764 -1.57 49.75 -6.36
C THR A 764 -2.58 48.60 -6.33
N LEU A 765 -3.17 48.35 -5.15
CA LEU A 765 -4.26 47.40 -4.95
C LEU A 765 -5.58 48.19 -4.87
N ILE A 766 -6.51 47.84 -5.75
CA ILE A 766 -7.91 48.24 -5.69
C ILE A 766 -8.59 47.37 -4.63
N THR A 767 -9.18 48.00 -3.61
CA THR A 767 -9.97 47.34 -2.55
C THR A 767 -11.40 47.05 -3.01
N PRO A 768 -11.94 45.83 -2.84
CA PRO A 768 -13.37 45.59 -2.96
C PRO A 768 -14.07 45.97 -1.65
N THR A 769 -14.82 47.07 -1.68
CA THR A 769 -15.87 47.37 -0.70
C THR A 769 -17.15 46.61 -1.01
N ASP A 770 -17.93 46.40 0.04
CA ASP A 770 -19.33 46.00 0.09
C ASP A 770 -19.62 44.49 0.12
N LEU A 771 -19.78 43.97 1.35
CA LEU A 771 -20.77 42.93 1.72
C LEU A 771 -20.87 42.83 3.26
N GLU A 772 -21.36 43.89 3.91
CA GLU A 772 -21.94 43.80 5.25
C GLU A 772 -23.24 44.62 5.27
N LYS A 773 -24.37 43.92 5.45
CA LYS A 773 -25.55 44.33 6.23
C LYS A 773 -26.69 43.34 5.99
N ASN A 774 -26.99 42.52 7.01
CA ASN A 774 -28.33 42.40 7.58
C ASN A 774 -28.30 41.43 8.77
N GLU A 775 -28.16 41.99 9.98
CA GLU A 775 -28.67 41.37 11.19
C GLU A 775 -30.12 41.84 11.41
N GLY A 776 -31.02 40.91 11.78
CA GLY A 776 -32.41 41.21 12.08
C GLY A 776 -33.23 40.01 12.57
N SER A 777 -33.22 39.83 13.90
CA SER A 777 -34.24 39.24 14.81
C SER A 777 -34.80 37.81 14.66
N SER A 778 -34.36 36.99 15.62
CA SER A 778 -35.10 36.09 16.54
C SER A 778 -36.42 35.36 16.14
N LYS A 779 -36.38 34.04 16.40
CA LYS A 779 -37.45 33.10 16.80
C LYS A 779 -38.51 32.72 15.75
N ASN A 780 -38.44 31.48 15.25
CA ASN A 780 -39.50 30.50 15.49
C ASN A 780 -39.11 29.05 15.12
N GLU A 781 -39.49 28.19 16.05
CA GLU A 781 -39.72 26.74 16.08
C GLU A 781 -39.58 25.86 14.83
N ALA A 782 -39.08 24.66 15.10
CA ALA A 782 -39.06 23.49 14.24
C ALA A 782 -40.44 23.15 13.66
N LYS A 783 -40.51 23.04 12.33
CA LYS A 783 -41.48 22.20 11.61
C LYS A 783 -40.82 21.57 10.38
N SER A 784 -41.16 20.29 10.21
CA SER A 784 -40.67 19.31 9.26
C SER A 784 -40.86 19.68 7.78
N GLU A 785 -40.06 18.98 6.96
CA GLU A 785 -40.28 18.69 5.53
C GLU A 785 -40.56 19.88 4.60
N LYS A 786 -39.53 20.33 3.88
CA LYS A 786 -39.71 20.95 2.57
C LYS A 786 -38.70 20.39 1.56
N SER A 787 -39.25 19.90 0.46
CA SER A 787 -38.54 19.52 -0.75
C SER A 787 -37.53 20.58 -1.20
N HIS A 788 -36.40 20.15 -1.75
CA HIS A 788 -35.50 21.01 -2.52
C HIS A 788 -36.30 21.62 -3.68
N LYS A 789 -36.84 22.83 -3.51
CA LYS A 789 -37.51 23.56 -4.59
C LYS A 789 -36.47 24.33 -5.38
N SER A 790 -36.41 24.04 -6.68
CA SER A 790 -35.64 24.75 -7.69
C SER A 790 -36.12 26.19 -7.85
N ALA A 791 -35.24 27.09 -8.29
CA ALA A 791 -35.60 28.48 -8.60
C ALA A 791 -36.22 28.61 -10.02
N LEU A 792 -35.92 27.64 -10.90
CA LEU A 792 -36.52 27.46 -12.22
C LEU A 792 -37.27 26.13 -12.24
N ASN A 793 -38.48 26.10 -12.80
CA ASN A 793 -39.30 24.87 -12.84
C ASN A 793 -39.02 24.01 -14.09
N SER A 794 -38.46 24.60 -15.15
CA SER A 794 -38.04 23.91 -16.39
C SER A 794 -36.71 24.45 -16.92
N LEU A 795 -35.92 23.59 -17.55
CA LEU A 795 -34.72 23.96 -18.30
C LEU A 795 -35.04 24.80 -19.55
N ASP A 796 -36.28 24.74 -20.06
CA ASP A 796 -36.79 25.56 -21.18
C ASP A 796 -36.79 27.07 -20.89
N GLU A 797 -36.71 27.47 -19.62
CA GLU A 797 -36.70 28.88 -19.20
C GLU A 797 -35.35 29.58 -19.46
N LEU A 798 -34.35 28.84 -19.94
CA LEU A 798 -33.01 29.33 -20.27
C LEU A 798 -32.88 29.71 -21.74
N LEU A 799 -32.55 30.98 -22.00
CA LEU A 799 -32.27 31.50 -23.35
C LEU A 799 -30.96 30.94 -23.91
N GLY A 800 -29.96 30.84 -23.04
CA GLY A 800 -28.64 30.33 -23.35
C GLY A 800 -27.89 29.96 -22.08
N VAL A 801 -26.98 29.01 -22.19
CA VAL A 801 -26.05 28.65 -21.13
C VAL A 801 -24.65 28.81 -21.70
N HIS A 802 -23.78 29.50 -20.97
CA HIS A 802 -22.41 29.75 -21.39
C HIS A 802 -21.44 29.45 -20.25
N TRP A 803 -20.19 29.19 -20.63
CA TRP A 803 -19.11 29.04 -19.67
C TRP A 803 -18.69 30.42 -19.15
N SER A 804 -18.80 30.65 -17.85
CA SER A 804 -18.42 31.92 -17.22
C SER A 804 -16.92 31.95 -16.91
N GLU A 805 -16.21 32.92 -17.48
CA GLU A 805 -14.81 33.18 -17.13
C GLU A 805 -14.64 33.84 -15.75
N LYS A 806 -15.74 34.27 -15.11
CA LYS A 806 -15.73 35.03 -13.85
C LYS A 806 -15.58 34.17 -12.58
N GLY A 807 -15.50 32.84 -12.68
CA GLY A 807 -14.99 31.99 -11.59
C GLY A 807 -15.64 30.62 -11.45
N PHE A 808 -14.79 29.59 -11.39
CA PHE A 808 -15.15 28.25 -10.94
C PHE A 808 -15.40 28.26 -9.43
N GLY A 809 -16.60 27.88 -8.99
CA GLY A 809 -16.99 27.99 -7.59
C GLY A 809 -18.21 27.16 -7.21
N TRP A 810 -18.53 27.14 -5.91
CA TRP A 810 -19.74 26.50 -5.40
C TRP A 810 -20.94 27.40 -5.62
N TYR A 811 -21.84 26.95 -6.49
CA TYR A 811 -23.09 27.65 -6.75
C TYR A 811 -24.26 26.70 -6.56
N GLN A 812 -25.37 27.24 -6.04
CA GLN A 812 -26.62 26.49 -6.01
C GLN A 812 -27.15 26.37 -7.44
N CYS A 813 -27.25 25.13 -7.94
CA CYS A 813 -27.85 24.87 -9.22
C CYS A 813 -29.31 25.29 -9.19
N SER A 814 -29.71 26.20 -10.08
CA SER A 814 -31.06 26.76 -10.10
C SER A 814 -32.11 25.74 -10.56
N PHE A 815 -31.68 24.61 -11.14
CA PHE A 815 -32.52 23.50 -11.56
C PHE A 815 -32.57 22.36 -10.55
N CYS A 816 -31.46 21.65 -10.28
CA CYS A 816 -31.48 20.53 -9.33
C CYS A 816 -31.51 20.97 -7.85
N GLY A 817 -31.31 22.25 -7.55
CA GLY A 817 -31.31 22.80 -6.19
C GLY A 817 -30.07 22.48 -5.34
N TYR A 818 -29.23 21.52 -5.77
CA TYR A 818 -27.97 21.17 -5.11
C TYR A 818 -26.88 22.24 -5.31
N THR A 819 -26.09 22.48 -4.28
CA THR A 819 -24.87 23.28 -4.39
C THR A 819 -23.77 22.41 -4.98
N LYS A 820 -23.23 22.80 -6.14
CA LYS A 820 -22.18 22.06 -6.86
C LYS A 820 -21.11 23.03 -7.35
N LEU A 821 -19.89 22.52 -7.54
CA LEU A 821 -18.83 23.23 -8.24
C LEU A 821 -19.19 23.36 -9.73
N THR A 822 -19.18 24.57 -10.27
CA THR A 822 -19.53 24.83 -11.67
C THR A 822 -18.96 26.15 -12.19
N CYS A 823 -18.92 26.28 -13.53
CA CYS A 823 -18.72 27.52 -14.27
C CYS A 823 -19.90 27.87 -15.19
N TRP A 824 -20.92 27.02 -15.27
CA TRP A 824 -22.03 27.22 -16.21
C TRP A 824 -23.00 28.27 -15.68
N GLN A 825 -23.15 29.34 -16.46
CA GLN A 825 -24.08 30.42 -16.20
C GLN A 825 -25.17 30.44 -17.28
N GLY A 826 -26.41 30.30 -16.82
CA GLY A 826 -27.61 30.40 -17.64
C GLY A 826 -28.14 31.84 -17.67
N GLU A 827 -28.61 32.25 -18.85
CA GLU A 827 -29.36 33.48 -19.04
C GLU A 827 -30.86 33.18 -19.05
N THR A 828 -31.59 33.79 -18.12
CA THR A 828 -33.04 33.69 -18.05
C THR A 828 -33.72 34.85 -18.78
N PHE A 829 -34.99 34.70 -19.15
CA PHE A 829 -35.81 35.77 -19.73
C PHE A 829 -35.88 37.06 -18.89
N THR A 830 -35.56 36.98 -17.59
CA THR A 830 -35.53 38.13 -16.67
C THR A 830 -34.17 38.85 -16.62
N GLY A 831 -33.16 38.37 -17.37
CA GLY A 831 -31.82 38.94 -17.39
C GLY A 831 -30.97 38.64 -16.14
N LYS A 832 -31.47 37.85 -15.19
CA LYS A 832 -30.71 37.42 -14.02
C LYS A 832 -29.84 36.20 -14.37
N PRO A 833 -28.53 36.23 -14.06
CA PRO A 833 -27.67 35.08 -14.22
C PRO A 833 -28.04 34.00 -13.19
N VAL A 834 -28.21 32.78 -13.67
CA VAL A 834 -28.44 31.60 -12.84
C VAL A 834 -27.29 30.61 -13.03
N TRP A 835 -27.01 29.79 -12.04
CA TRP A 835 -25.94 28.79 -12.13
C TRP A 835 -26.52 27.41 -12.39
N LEU A 836 -25.86 26.65 -13.27
CA LEU A 836 -26.20 25.27 -13.59
C LEU A 836 -25.04 24.36 -13.20
N CYS A 837 -25.32 23.16 -12.73
CA CYS A 837 -24.27 22.13 -12.63
C CYS A 837 -24.08 21.41 -13.97
N GLU A 838 -22.94 20.72 -14.15
CA GLU A 838 -22.59 19.99 -15.37
C GLU A 838 -23.69 19.03 -15.84
N ASP A 839 -24.32 18.30 -14.90
CA ASP A 839 -25.38 17.34 -15.22
C ASP A 839 -26.61 18.05 -15.82
N CYS A 840 -27.05 19.15 -15.20
CA CYS A 840 -28.21 19.93 -15.67
C CYS A 840 -27.90 20.71 -16.96
N TYR A 841 -26.65 21.13 -17.14
CA TYR A 841 -26.20 21.70 -18.42
C TYR A 841 -26.27 20.63 -19.53
N SER A 842 -25.80 19.42 -19.26
CA SER A 842 -25.84 18.30 -20.22
C SER A 842 -27.26 17.92 -20.60
N GLU A 843 -28.16 17.86 -19.62
CA GLU A 843 -29.61 17.61 -19.82
C GLU A 843 -30.24 18.72 -20.69
N TRP A 844 -29.98 19.99 -20.38
CA TRP A 844 -30.44 21.12 -21.18
C TRP A 844 -29.90 21.10 -22.62
N GLU A 845 -28.63 20.73 -22.80
CA GLU A 845 -28.02 20.64 -24.14
C GLU A 845 -28.62 19.49 -24.96
N GLU A 846 -28.94 18.36 -24.31
CA GLU A 846 -29.59 17.22 -24.94
C GLU A 846 -31.02 17.54 -25.38
N GLU A 847 -31.82 18.21 -24.53
CA GLU A 847 -33.16 18.70 -24.87
C GLU A 847 -33.15 19.65 -26.09
N ARG A 848 -32.16 20.55 -26.20
CA ARG A 848 -32.01 21.44 -27.36
C ARG A 848 -31.49 20.78 -28.63
N ARG A 849 -30.89 19.59 -28.55
CA ARG A 849 -30.51 18.83 -29.76
C ARG A 849 -31.67 17.99 -30.29
N GLN A 850 -32.62 17.64 -29.42
CA GLN A 850 -33.80 16.85 -29.77
C GLN A 850 -34.95 17.71 -30.31
N ASN A 851 -35.00 18.99 -29.92
CA ASN A 851 -35.92 20.02 -30.43
C ASN A 851 -35.26 20.87 -31.54
#